data_AF-A0A2D9TQ50-F1
#
_entry.id   AF-A0A2D9TQ50-F1
#
_cell.length_a   1.000
_cell.length_b   1.000
_cell.length_c   1.000
_cell.angle_alpha   90.00
_cell.angle_beta   90.00
_cell.angle_gamma   90.00
#
_symmetry.space_group_name_H-M   'P 1'
#
loop_
_entity.id
_entity.type
_entity.pdbx_description
1 polymer ?
#
loop_
_entity_poly.entity_id
_entity_poly.type
_entity_poly.pdbx_seq_one_letter_code
_entity_poly.pdbx_strand_id
1 'polypeptide(L)'
;MSGSRGRALAAHWPQRRLEARAPTHVQKNSAPRLRLAPARYYDWRRIDSANRAHVPSMAQNQLWVPYDGELSWPINEPKRQAAVDCMARALSRFLALRSRLYLRRGMLVVDADADGAASAIEGQHESQQSILSGLCAACRRRAAIVGHTLCATCRSTPLVLMPGPTLVESMYSCSHPKLLLTHETAQTISRLFKKQSFVFETMRQSKAFEMMALGVLDDSTSDISDGNFFFDDSWTANPHSPFLGTMRYPSRVHEASRRDERNHVKVGGIGLRLRAHVVSLATNWLRRVDDLHRVAFAKLAMTSSSDADVQFTIDFFADLIARRVTRTESDDMTSPKFEVTTLEAESEKRFVHARQRATAEVRRDILRMIDLRDTLSDAEERILVLESYSRRLAVAELLRSPPPELRAGKLPFASMIDVALLSETLTCTDRFATAAERDAAIREIVAQALNPACLLASIQESIDAANCWRHPRSFFLAIVQKHTPASTAISVPPPPWANTHDDWVYRTAEAWMRGRQRTGLDLTSLRIVLLSSMLIEMLASERSPFEPGVLKAEHIVSVAGSVYQCASSASKALCEQLRPLLAGVEYAQARTAVLQSQCNHLDTEMQHALCPLSNFSIRDLMTCFWPGAPLFSALAHALGRRTKECMVVKPEPGYEEFVQTSLALFLPIISSSRLALGVDKLTTTMHE
;
A
#
# COMPACT_ATOMS: atom_id res chain seq x y z
N MET A 1 -47.60 6.29 64.31
CA MET A 1 -46.23 6.41 64.86
C MET A 1 -45.30 5.53 64.02
N SER A 2 -44.16 6.09 63.57
CA SER A 2 -42.89 5.45 63.12
C SER A 2 -42.96 4.14 62.31
N GLY A 3 -42.39 3.96 61.11
CA GLY A 3 -41.22 4.58 60.48
C GLY A 3 -40.15 3.52 60.18
N SER A 4 -39.76 3.35 58.90
CA SER A 4 -38.42 2.95 58.36
C SER A 4 -38.59 2.36 56.94
N ARG A 5 -38.28 3.11 55.87
CA ARG A 5 -36.97 3.28 55.18
C ARG A 5 -36.38 1.98 54.60
N GLY A 6 -36.74 1.66 53.36
CA GLY A 6 -35.97 0.79 52.46
C GLY A 6 -35.14 1.64 51.48
N ARG A 7 -33.81 1.48 51.52
CA ARG A 7 -32.84 2.22 50.71
C ARG A 7 -32.75 1.67 49.27
N ALA A 8 -32.76 2.56 48.29
CA ALA A 8 -32.37 2.27 46.92
C ALA A 8 -30.84 2.17 46.82
N LEU A 9 -30.35 1.05 46.29
CA LEU A 9 -28.94 0.81 45.98
C LEU A 9 -28.56 1.57 44.71
N ALA A 10 -27.67 2.56 44.85
CA ALA A 10 -26.96 3.19 43.76
C ALA A 10 -25.88 2.21 43.24
N ALA A 11 -25.95 1.86 41.96
CA ALA A 11 -24.93 1.05 41.30
C ALA A 11 -23.66 1.90 41.09
N HIS A 12 -22.69 1.75 41.98
CA HIS A 12 -21.31 2.17 41.78
C HIS A 12 -20.61 1.14 40.88
N TRP A 13 -20.12 1.59 39.71
CA TRP A 13 -19.14 0.83 38.92
C TRP A 13 -17.78 0.84 39.64
N PRO A 14 -17.11 -0.32 39.82
CA PRO A 14 -15.76 -0.35 40.37
C PRO A 14 -14.72 -0.11 39.27
N GLN A 15 -13.81 0.83 39.51
CA GLN A 15 -12.51 0.88 38.84
C GLN A 15 -11.76 -0.43 39.10
N ARG A 16 -11.74 -1.35 38.12
CA ARG A 16 -10.83 -2.50 38.13
C ARG A 16 -9.58 -2.16 37.33
N ARG A 17 -8.44 -2.19 38.03
CA ARG A 17 -7.10 -2.28 37.43
C ARG A 17 -7.05 -3.49 36.51
N LEU A 18 -6.59 -3.26 35.28
CA LEU A 18 -6.22 -4.30 34.33
C LEU A 18 -4.95 -5.00 34.82
N GLU A 19 -5.11 -6.14 35.49
CA GLU A 19 -4.04 -7.13 35.60
C GLU A 19 -3.99 -7.94 34.31
N ALA A 20 -2.84 -7.90 33.65
CA ALA A 20 -2.54 -8.69 32.47
C ALA A 20 -2.69 -10.19 32.77
N ARG A 21 -3.73 -10.82 32.22
CA ARG A 21 -3.82 -12.29 32.16
C ARG A 21 -3.34 -12.75 30.79
N ALA A 22 -2.29 -13.56 30.80
CA ALA A 22 -1.77 -14.28 29.64
C ALA A 22 -2.88 -15.16 29.03
N PRO A 23 -2.98 -15.24 27.69
CA PRO A 23 -3.96 -16.11 27.05
C PRO A 23 -3.53 -17.57 27.18
N THR A 24 -4.49 -18.39 27.61
CA THR A 24 -4.45 -19.84 27.62
C THR A 24 -4.28 -20.37 26.19
N HIS A 25 -3.25 -21.21 26.01
CA HIS A 25 -2.94 -21.92 24.78
C HIS A 25 -4.13 -22.79 24.35
N VAL A 26 -4.85 -22.38 23.30
CA VAL A 26 -5.61 -23.28 22.43
C VAL A 26 -4.70 -23.61 21.27
N GLN A 27 -4.33 -24.89 21.13
CA GLN A 27 -3.58 -25.41 19.99
C GLN A 27 -4.40 -25.22 18.71
N LYS A 28 -4.17 -24.11 18.00
CA LYS A 28 -4.55 -23.96 16.59
C LYS A 28 -3.47 -24.64 15.75
N ASN A 29 -3.87 -25.64 14.97
CA ASN A 29 -3.05 -26.26 13.93
C ASN A 29 -2.52 -25.17 12.99
N SER A 30 -1.26 -24.80 13.16
CA SER A 30 -0.57 -23.83 12.31
C SER A 30 -0.29 -24.47 10.95
N ALA A 31 -0.88 -23.92 9.89
CA ALA A 31 -0.44 -24.14 8.52
C ALA A 31 1.06 -23.79 8.40
N PRO A 32 1.82 -24.46 7.50
CA PRO A 32 3.26 -24.33 7.45
C PRO A 32 3.68 -22.88 7.15
N ARG A 33 4.46 -22.29 8.08
CA ARG A 33 5.10 -20.99 7.90
C ARG A 33 6.13 -21.08 6.78
N LEU A 34 5.77 -20.62 5.58
CA LEU A 34 6.71 -20.30 4.51
C LEU A 34 7.53 -19.06 4.94
N ARG A 35 8.66 -19.29 5.62
CA ARG A 35 9.71 -18.26 5.74
C ARG A 35 10.33 -18.05 4.36
N LEU A 36 9.77 -17.11 3.61
CA LEU A 36 10.34 -16.67 2.34
C LEU A 36 11.57 -15.80 2.63
N ALA A 37 12.75 -16.37 2.43
CA ALA A 37 14.01 -15.63 2.51
C ALA A 37 14.01 -14.47 1.50
N PRO A 38 14.52 -13.28 1.87
CA PRO A 38 14.72 -12.20 0.91
C PRO A 38 15.71 -12.67 -0.16
N ALA A 39 15.30 -12.58 -1.43
CA ALA A 39 16.16 -12.85 -2.56
C ALA A 39 17.36 -11.87 -2.51
N ARG A 40 18.54 -12.37 -2.16
CA ARG A 40 19.78 -11.60 -2.16
C ARG A 40 20.17 -11.32 -3.61
N TYR A 41 19.91 -10.11 -4.10
CA TYR A 41 20.29 -9.70 -5.47
C TYR A 41 21.55 -8.81 -5.48
N TYR A 42 22.54 -9.25 -6.25
CA TYR A 42 23.70 -8.56 -6.85
C TYR A 42 24.54 -7.56 -6.02
N ASP A 43 25.82 -7.91 -5.85
CA ASP A 43 26.88 -6.97 -5.46
C ASP A 43 27.49 -6.29 -6.70
N TRP A 44 26.88 -5.17 -7.13
CA TRP A 44 27.35 -4.37 -8.27
C TRP A 44 28.78 -3.83 -8.12
N ARG A 45 29.33 -3.83 -6.90
CA ARG A 45 30.73 -3.40 -6.67
C ARG A 45 31.73 -4.30 -7.39
N ARG A 46 31.40 -5.59 -7.61
CA ARG A 46 32.23 -6.53 -8.39
C ARG A 46 32.27 -6.21 -9.89
N ILE A 47 31.14 -5.79 -10.47
CA ILE A 47 31.07 -5.39 -11.89
C ILE A 47 31.79 -4.06 -12.10
N ASP A 48 31.61 -3.11 -11.18
CA ASP A 48 32.30 -1.82 -11.23
C ASP A 48 33.82 -1.99 -11.06
N SER A 49 34.30 -2.94 -10.24
CA SER A 49 35.73 -3.28 -10.16
C SER A 49 36.28 -3.98 -11.41
N ALA A 50 35.52 -4.89 -12.03
CA ALA A 50 35.93 -5.57 -13.27
C ALA A 50 35.93 -4.61 -14.47
N ASN A 51 34.98 -3.67 -14.52
CA ASN A 51 34.91 -2.67 -15.58
C ASN A 51 35.91 -1.53 -15.36
N ARG A 52 36.15 -1.04 -14.13
CA ARG A 52 37.21 -0.03 -13.88
C ARG A 52 38.62 -0.57 -14.12
N ALA A 53 38.85 -1.87 -13.94
CA ALA A 53 40.11 -2.49 -14.27
C ALA A 53 40.35 -2.61 -15.80
N HIS A 54 39.29 -2.54 -16.62
CA HIS A 54 39.34 -2.87 -18.05
C HIS A 54 38.50 -1.98 -18.97
N VAL A 55 38.25 -0.72 -18.62
CA VAL A 55 38.08 0.34 -19.61
C VAL A 55 39.50 0.69 -20.07
N PRO A 56 39.99 0.19 -21.22
CA PRO A 56 41.17 0.79 -21.77
C PRO A 56 40.69 2.19 -22.15
N SER A 57 41.28 3.24 -21.56
CA SER A 57 41.49 4.40 -22.41
C SER A 57 42.16 3.84 -23.67
N MET A 58 41.81 4.32 -24.86
CA MET A 58 42.61 4.00 -26.05
C MET A 58 44.10 4.35 -25.85
N ALA A 59 44.46 5.05 -24.76
CA ALA A 59 45.80 5.34 -24.30
C ALA A 59 46.47 4.25 -23.42
N GLN A 60 45.81 3.16 -23.00
CA GLN A 60 46.43 2.04 -22.26
C GLN A 60 46.88 0.87 -23.15
N ASN A 61 47.11 1.12 -24.44
CA ASN A 61 47.97 0.30 -25.30
C ASN A 61 49.47 0.42 -24.96
N GLN A 62 49.84 0.75 -23.72
CA GLN A 62 51.21 1.04 -23.30
C GLN A 62 52.10 -0.17 -23.01
N LEU A 63 51.69 -1.38 -23.39
CA LEU A 63 52.58 -2.55 -23.43
C LEU A 63 53.04 -2.94 -24.84
N TRP A 64 52.70 -2.14 -25.85
CA TRP A 64 53.15 -2.38 -27.21
C TRP A 64 54.05 -1.23 -27.65
N VAL A 65 55.35 -1.42 -27.46
CA VAL A 65 56.36 -0.55 -28.08
C VAL A 65 56.17 -0.66 -29.60
N PRO A 66 55.92 0.45 -30.32
CA PRO A 66 55.90 0.42 -31.78
C PRO A 66 57.28 -0.07 -32.24
N TYR A 67 57.30 -1.14 -33.02
CA TYR A 67 58.52 -1.66 -33.58
C TYR A 67 58.94 -0.74 -34.73
N ASP A 68 59.92 0.14 -34.48
CA ASP A 68 60.48 1.09 -35.46
C ASP A 68 61.43 0.43 -36.48
N GLY A 69 61.47 -0.91 -36.54
CA GLY A 69 62.22 -1.62 -37.56
C GLY A 69 61.53 -1.52 -38.92
N GLU A 70 62.23 -0.99 -39.93
CA GLU A 70 61.81 -0.98 -41.32
C GLU A 70 61.20 -2.34 -41.73
N LEU A 71 59.88 -2.36 -41.88
CA LEU A 71 59.12 -3.50 -42.38
C LEU A 71 59.42 -3.68 -43.88
N SER A 72 60.56 -4.28 -44.19
CA SER A 72 60.75 -4.94 -45.48
C SER A 72 59.71 -6.07 -45.57
N TRP A 73 58.80 -5.95 -46.54
CA TRP A 73 57.64 -6.82 -46.75
C TRP A 73 58.06 -8.22 -47.27
N PRO A 74 57.88 -9.34 -46.52
CA PRO A 74 58.22 -10.67 -47.02
C PRO A 74 57.00 -11.60 -47.17
N ILE A 75 55.78 -11.06 -47.24
CA ILE A 75 54.57 -11.87 -47.51
C ILE A 75 54.25 -11.74 -49.00
N ASN A 76 54.58 -12.77 -49.78
CA ASN A 76 54.16 -12.90 -51.18
C ASN A 76 52.61 -12.89 -51.25
N GLU A 77 52.03 -12.29 -52.30
CA GLU A 77 50.58 -12.11 -52.49
C GLU A 77 49.74 -13.39 -52.25
N PRO A 78 50.18 -14.61 -52.64
CA PRO A 78 49.48 -15.85 -52.31
C PRO A 78 49.37 -16.12 -50.80
N LYS A 79 50.41 -15.82 -50.02
CA LYS A 79 50.43 -15.99 -48.57
C LYS A 79 49.49 -14.99 -47.88
N ARG A 80 49.39 -13.77 -48.42
CA ARG A 80 48.44 -12.74 -47.96
C ARG A 80 47.00 -13.17 -48.19
N GLN A 81 46.67 -13.66 -49.38
CA GLN A 81 45.33 -14.12 -49.71
C GLN A 81 44.90 -15.31 -48.85
N ALA A 82 45.83 -16.26 -48.63
CA ALA A 82 45.63 -17.38 -47.72
C ALA A 82 45.38 -16.91 -46.27
N ALA A 83 46.10 -15.88 -45.80
CA ALA A 83 45.88 -15.30 -44.47
C ALA A 83 44.48 -14.69 -44.34
N VAL A 84 43.99 -13.99 -45.36
CA VAL A 84 42.63 -13.43 -45.38
C VAL A 84 41.58 -14.54 -45.37
N ASP A 85 41.75 -15.60 -46.17
CA ASP A 85 40.81 -16.73 -46.22
C ASP A 85 40.77 -17.53 -44.91
N CYS A 86 41.91 -17.71 -44.26
CA CYS A 86 41.99 -18.37 -42.96
C CYS A 86 41.42 -17.49 -41.83
N MET A 87 41.70 -16.18 -41.83
CA MET A 87 41.13 -15.24 -40.87
C MET A 87 39.62 -15.10 -41.03
N ALA A 88 39.10 -15.08 -42.25
CA ALA A 88 37.66 -15.05 -42.51
C ALA A 88 36.96 -16.29 -41.93
N ARG A 89 37.54 -17.47 -42.12
CA ARG A 89 37.05 -18.72 -41.52
C ARG A 89 37.13 -18.71 -40.00
N ALA A 90 38.23 -18.21 -39.43
CA ALA A 90 38.41 -18.09 -37.99
C ALA A 90 37.37 -17.14 -37.35
N LEU A 91 37.22 -15.93 -37.92
CA LEU A 91 36.24 -14.94 -37.49
C LEU A 91 34.80 -15.45 -37.63
N SER A 92 34.48 -16.19 -38.71
CA SER A 92 33.12 -16.74 -38.88
C SER A 92 32.73 -17.70 -37.76
N ARG A 93 33.68 -18.52 -37.27
CA ARG A 93 33.48 -19.45 -36.16
C ARG A 93 33.41 -18.71 -34.82
N PHE A 94 34.32 -17.75 -34.62
CA PHE A 94 34.35 -16.90 -33.43
C PHE A 94 33.07 -16.08 -33.25
N LEU A 95 32.55 -15.51 -34.33
CA LEU A 95 31.33 -14.71 -34.30
C LEU A 95 30.06 -15.55 -34.14
N ALA A 96 30.12 -16.85 -34.44
CA ALA A 96 29.00 -17.78 -34.33
C ALA A 96 28.83 -18.38 -32.92
N LEU A 97 29.64 -18.00 -31.94
CA LEU A 97 29.47 -18.41 -30.54
C LEU A 97 28.10 -17.94 -30.02
N ARG A 98 27.23 -18.88 -29.58
CA ARG A 98 25.79 -18.63 -29.29
C ARG A 98 25.32 -19.03 -27.90
N SER A 99 25.85 -20.13 -27.36
CA SER A 99 25.08 -20.93 -26.41
C SER A 99 25.44 -20.75 -24.94
N ARG A 100 26.47 -19.97 -24.60
CA ARG A 100 27.00 -19.96 -23.22
C ARG A 100 27.63 -18.64 -22.76
N LEU A 101 27.57 -17.59 -23.58
CA LEU A 101 28.18 -16.29 -23.27
C LEU A 101 27.61 -15.65 -22.00
N TYR A 102 26.32 -15.89 -21.72
CA TYR A 102 25.60 -15.44 -20.53
C TYR A 102 24.27 -16.19 -20.40
N LEU A 103 23.70 -16.22 -19.19
CA LEU A 103 22.38 -16.75 -18.87
C LEU A 103 21.36 -15.61 -18.78
N ARG A 104 20.21 -15.75 -19.46
CA ARG A 104 19.06 -14.87 -19.26
C ARG A 104 18.05 -15.51 -18.31
N ARG A 105 17.78 -14.89 -17.16
CA ARG A 105 16.72 -15.29 -16.22
C ARG A 105 15.68 -14.16 -16.13
N GLY A 106 14.70 -14.20 -17.02
CA GLY A 106 13.83 -13.04 -17.26
C GLY A 106 14.60 -11.91 -17.96
N MET A 107 14.66 -10.72 -17.36
CA MET A 107 15.48 -9.58 -17.83
C MET A 107 16.89 -9.56 -17.21
N LEU A 108 17.23 -10.51 -16.32
CA LEU A 108 18.55 -10.59 -15.70
C LEU A 108 19.51 -11.30 -16.64
N VAL A 109 20.69 -10.71 -16.83
CA VAL A 109 21.79 -11.24 -17.63
C VAL A 109 22.94 -11.57 -16.67
N VAL A 110 23.31 -12.84 -16.56
CA VAL A 110 24.30 -13.35 -15.60
C VAL A 110 25.40 -14.10 -16.36
N ASP A 111 26.62 -14.07 -15.84
CA ASP A 111 27.70 -14.91 -16.36
C ASP A 111 27.35 -16.41 -16.18
N ALA A 112 27.49 -17.18 -17.26
CA ALA A 112 27.15 -18.60 -17.27
C ALA A 112 27.99 -19.42 -16.28
N ASP A 113 29.24 -19.00 -16.00
CA ASP A 113 30.10 -19.69 -15.05
C ASP A 113 29.83 -19.28 -13.58
N ALA A 114 29.30 -18.08 -13.35
CA ALA A 114 28.97 -17.59 -12.01
C ALA A 114 27.74 -18.32 -11.42
N ASP A 115 26.74 -18.63 -12.24
CA ASP A 115 25.52 -19.31 -11.80
C ASP A 115 25.65 -20.84 -11.77
N GLY A 116 26.57 -21.43 -12.54
CA GLY A 116 26.95 -22.84 -12.38
C GLY A 116 27.57 -23.13 -11.00
N ALA A 117 28.18 -22.13 -10.38
CA ALA A 117 28.60 -22.17 -8.98
C ALA A 117 27.43 -21.86 -8.00
N ALA A 118 26.40 -21.13 -8.45
CA ALA A 118 25.27 -20.72 -7.62
C ALA A 118 24.15 -21.77 -7.49
N SER A 119 23.94 -22.63 -8.50
CA SER A 119 23.05 -23.81 -8.35
C SER A 119 23.64 -24.88 -7.42
N ALA A 120 24.90 -24.72 -6.98
CA ALA A 120 25.52 -25.51 -5.93
C ALA A 120 25.47 -24.83 -4.53
N ILE A 121 24.80 -23.67 -4.41
CA ILE A 121 24.61 -22.91 -3.15
C ILE A 121 23.34 -23.39 -2.42
N GLU A 122 23.27 -24.68 -2.14
CA GLU A 122 22.64 -25.18 -0.90
C GLU A 122 23.70 -25.78 0.06
N GLY A 123 25.00 -25.69 -0.28
CA GLY A 123 26.11 -26.13 0.57
C GLY A 123 27.32 -25.20 0.50
N GLN A 124 27.19 -23.98 1.03
CA GLN A 124 28.31 -23.03 1.11
C GLN A 124 29.27 -23.38 2.25
N HIS A 125 30.20 -24.30 1.98
CA HIS A 125 31.54 -24.34 2.57
C HIS A 125 32.56 -25.12 1.71
N GLU A 126 32.12 -25.88 0.69
CA GLU A 126 32.99 -26.77 -0.11
C GLU A 126 33.50 -26.18 -1.44
N SER A 127 32.91 -25.09 -1.95
CA SER A 127 33.17 -24.65 -3.34
C SER A 127 34.57 -24.08 -3.59
N GLN A 128 35.19 -23.43 -2.59
CA GLN A 128 36.59 -23.00 -2.68
C GLN A 128 37.57 -24.17 -2.58
N GLN A 129 37.18 -25.29 -1.96
CA GLN A 129 37.98 -26.53 -1.99
C GLN A 129 37.87 -27.26 -3.34
N SER A 130 36.83 -27.03 -4.16
CA SER A 130 36.66 -27.74 -5.46
C SER A 130 37.73 -27.38 -6.50
N ILE A 131 38.15 -26.10 -6.55
CA ILE A 131 39.20 -25.62 -7.47
C ILE A 131 40.57 -26.19 -7.08
N LEU A 132 40.82 -26.35 -5.78
CA LEU A 132 42.04 -26.97 -5.23
C LEU A 132 42.01 -28.51 -5.26
N SER A 133 40.83 -29.13 -5.27
CA SER A 133 40.67 -30.60 -5.25
C SER A 133 40.52 -31.24 -6.65
N GLY A 134 40.51 -30.42 -7.72
CA GLY A 134 40.43 -30.92 -9.09
C GLY A 134 39.11 -31.60 -9.43
N LEU A 135 37.99 -31.21 -8.79
CA LEU A 135 36.66 -31.78 -9.02
C LEU A 135 35.78 -30.85 -9.87
N CYS A 136 34.98 -31.42 -10.77
CA CYS A 136 34.04 -30.69 -11.62
C CYS A 136 32.87 -30.12 -10.80
N ALA A 137 32.56 -28.84 -10.97
CA ALA A 137 31.49 -28.14 -10.25
C ALA A 137 30.07 -28.71 -10.53
N ALA A 138 29.83 -29.24 -11.74
CA ALA A 138 28.51 -29.75 -12.13
C ALA A 138 28.25 -31.21 -11.72
N CYS A 139 29.18 -32.14 -11.99
CA CYS A 139 28.99 -33.57 -11.71
C CYS A 139 29.85 -34.12 -10.56
N ARG A 140 30.66 -33.27 -9.92
CA ARG A 140 31.60 -33.61 -8.84
C ARG A 140 32.63 -34.71 -9.18
N ARG A 141 32.79 -35.12 -10.44
CA ARG A 141 33.87 -36.04 -10.88
C ARG A 141 35.21 -35.31 -10.99
N ARG A 142 36.34 -36.00 -10.82
CA ARG A 142 37.68 -35.41 -11.07
C ARG A 142 37.75 -34.84 -12.48
N ALA A 143 38.04 -33.54 -12.58
CA ALA A 143 38.38 -32.90 -13.83
C ALA A 143 39.73 -33.50 -14.29
N ALA A 144 39.80 -33.90 -15.56
CA ALA A 144 41.00 -34.52 -16.13
C ALA A 144 42.24 -33.59 -16.12
N ILE A 145 42.02 -32.28 -15.91
CA ILE A 145 43.05 -31.24 -15.91
C ILE A 145 42.78 -30.33 -14.71
N VAL A 146 43.78 -30.16 -13.84
CA VAL A 146 43.75 -29.28 -12.66
C VAL A 146 43.60 -27.83 -13.11
N GLY A 147 42.63 -27.09 -12.56
CA GLY A 147 42.36 -25.68 -12.91
C GLY A 147 41.09 -25.43 -13.74
N HIS A 148 40.41 -26.47 -14.23
CA HIS A 148 39.11 -26.31 -14.92
C HIS A 148 37.92 -26.50 -13.98
N THR A 149 36.92 -25.61 -14.08
CA THR A 149 35.68 -25.64 -13.30
C THR A 149 34.73 -26.78 -13.68
N LEU A 150 34.77 -27.28 -14.93
CA LEU A 150 33.91 -28.37 -15.42
C LEU A 150 34.74 -29.53 -16.02
N CYS A 151 34.28 -30.79 -15.90
CA CYS A 151 34.90 -31.93 -16.59
C CYS A 151 34.56 -31.93 -18.09
N ALA A 152 35.31 -32.69 -18.90
CA ALA A 152 35.10 -32.79 -20.34
C ALA A 152 33.65 -33.17 -20.71
N THR A 153 33.03 -34.08 -19.95
CA THR A 153 31.64 -34.53 -20.17
C THR A 153 30.62 -33.41 -19.89
N CYS A 154 30.71 -32.72 -18.77
CA CYS A 154 29.82 -31.61 -18.44
C CYS A 154 30.04 -30.38 -19.35
N ARG A 155 31.27 -30.19 -19.86
CA ARG A 155 31.55 -29.20 -20.91
C ARG A 155 30.86 -29.56 -22.23
N SER A 156 30.76 -30.84 -22.57
CA SER A 156 30.12 -31.28 -23.81
C SER A 156 28.58 -31.21 -23.78
N THR A 157 27.97 -31.30 -22.59
CA THR A 157 26.51 -31.28 -22.42
C THR A 157 26.09 -30.44 -21.20
N PRO A 158 26.02 -29.09 -21.33
CA PRO A 158 25.49 -28.24 -20.28
C PRO A 158 23.98 -28.50 -20.11
N LEU A 159 23.54 -28.68 -18.87
CA LEU A 159 22.12 -28.82 -18.55
C LEU A 159 21.42 -27.48 -18.82
N VAL A 160 20.65 -27.47 -19.91
CA VAL A 160 19.66 -26.45 -20.30
C VAL A 160 20.23 -25.09 -20.70
N LEU A 161 20.18 -24.76 -21.99
CA LEU A 161 20.07 -23.37 -22.44
C LEU A 161 19.33 -23.29 -23.79
N MET A 162 18.30 -22.44 -23.86
CA MET A 162 17.82 -21.95 -25.15
C MET A 162 18.98 -21.25 -25.87
N PRO A 163 19.11 -21.37 -27.21
CA PRO A 163 20.17 -20.69 -27.94
C PRO A 163 20.06 -19.18 -27.71
N GLY A 164 21.07 -18.60 -27.04
CA GLY A 164 21.23 -17.16 -26.90
C GLY A 164 21.64 -16.51 -28.23
N PRO A 165 21.69 -15.17 -28.30
CA PRO A 165 22.20 -14.49 -29.48
C PRO A 165 23.67 -14.83 -29.71
N THR A 166 24.08 -14.80 -30.97
CA THR A 166 25.47 -14.87 -31.39
C THR A 166 26.29 -13.73 -30.80
N LEU A 167 27.61 -13.92 -30.74
CA LEU A 167 28.54 -12.83 -30.44
C LEU A 167 28.36 -11.66 -31.41
N VAL A 168 28.12 -11.91 -32.71
CA VAL A 168 27.88 -10.84 -33.70
C VAL A 168 26.58 -10.06 -33.48
N GLU A 169 25.49 -10.72 -33.08
CA GLU A 169 24.22 -10.07 -32.73
C GLU A 169 24.36 -9.22 -31.45
N SER A 170 25.11 -9.72 -30.47
CA SER A 170 25.44 -8.99 -29.23
C SER A 170 26.33 -7.77 -29.52
N MET A 171 27.35 -7.93 -30.37
CA MET A 171 28.23 -6.85 -30.82
C MET A 171 27.47 -5.76 -31.57
N TYR A 172 26.60 -6.14 -32.51
CA TYR A 172 25.77 -5.19 -33.25
C TYR A 172 24.89 -4.37 -32.32
N SER A 173 24.23 -5.03 -31.37
CA SER A 173 23.38 -4.38 -30.38
C SER A 173 24.13 -3.36 -29.51
N CYS A 174 25.45 -3.44 -29.42
CA CYS A 174 26.29 -2.50 -28.66
C CYS A 174 27.08 -1.52 -29.51
N SER A 175 27.14 -1.73 -30.82
CA SER A 175 27.75 -0.79 -31.77
C SER A 175 26.98 0.53 -31.87
N HIS A 176 25.70 0.54 -31.45
CA HIS A 176 24.94 1.78 -31.38
C HIS A 176 25.44 2.66 -30.22
N PRO A 177 25.86 3.92 -30.45
CA PRO A 177 26.39 4.81 -29.40
C PRO A 177 25.42 5.07 -28.23
N LYS A 178 24.11 4.85 -28.42
CA LYS A 178 23.08 4.97 -27.39
C LYS A 178 23.01 3.76 -26.44
N LEU A 179 23.68 2.66 -26.78
CA LEU A 179 23.64 1.37 -26.07
C LEU A 179 25.00 1.05 -25.40
N LEU A 180 25.95 1.99 -25.47
CA LEU A 180 27.21 1.93 -24.74
C LEU A 180 26.97 2.06 -23.23
N LEU A 181 27.56 1.14 -22.46
CA LEU A 181 27.56 1.18 -20.99
C LEU A 181 28.46 2.29 -20.45
N THR A 182 27.97 3.53 -20.45
CA THR A 182 28.57 4.64 -19.71
C THR A 182 28.26 4.51 -18.21
N HIS A 183 29.05 5.16 -17.34
CA HIS A 183 28.76 5.23 -15.91
C HIS A 183 27.34 5.76 -15.62
N GLU A 184 26.86 6.71 -16.42
CA GLU A 184 25.50 7.26 -16.33
C GLU A 184 24.42 6.22 -16.71
N THR A 185 24.62 5.45 -17.79
CA THR A 185 23.71 4.35 -18.15
C THR A 185 23.68 3.26 -17.08
N ALA A 186 24.83 2.92 -16.48
CA ALA A 186 24.92 1.96 -15.39
C ALA A 186 24.15 2.44 -14.14
N GLN A 187 24.26 3.71 -13.78
CA GLN A 187 23.46 4.31 -12.70
C GLN A 187 21.95 4.27 -13.03
N THR A 188 21.59 4.54 -14.29
CA THR A 188 20.20 4.50 -14.76
C THR A 188 19.63 3.08 -14.66
N ILE A 189 20.37 2.08 -15.13
CA ILE A 189 20.04 0.66 -15.01
C ILE A 189 19.84 0.28 -13.53
N SER A 190 20.76 0.67 -12.65
CA SER A 190 20.64 0.40 -11.21
C SER A 190 19.38 1.00 -10.59
N ARG A 191 19.03 2.25 -10.94
CA ARG A 191 17.79 2.89 -10.50
C ARG A 191 16.56 2.17 -11.03
N LEU A 192 16.56 1.76 -12.30
CA LEU A 192 15.45 1.02 -12.91
C LEU A 192 15.28 -0.38 -12.30
N PHE A 193 16.37 -1.08 -11.96
CA PHE A 193 16.30 -2.36 -11.25
C PHE A 193 15.72 -2.23 -9.85
N LYS A 194 16.08 -1.17 -9.09
CA LYS A 194 15.45 -0.90 -7.78
C LYS A 194 13.94 -0.70 -7.93
N LYS A 195 13.50 0.05 -8.96
CA LYS A 195 12.07 0.22 -9.27
C LYS A 195 11.44 -1.12 -9.65
N GLN A 196 12.08 -1.90 -10.50
CA GLN A 196 11.61 -3.21 -10.93
C GLN A 196 11.44 -4.18 -9.76
N SER A 197 12.38 -4.20 -8.81
CA SER A 197 12.26 -5.00 -7.58
C SER A 197 11.02 -4.61 -6.79
N PHE A 198 10.75 -3.32 -6.62
CA PHE A 198 9.55 -2.85 -5.92
C PHE A 198 8.25 -3.24 -6.65
N VAL A 199 8.23 -3.09 -7.99
CA VAL A 199 7.08 -3.48 -8.81
C VAL A 199 6.82 -4.99 -8.72
N PHE A 200 7.85 -5.83 -8.82
CA PHE A 200 7.70 -7.27 -8.68
C PHE A 200 7.23 -7.69 -7.29
N GLU A 201 7.78 -7.07 -6.24
CA GLU A 201 7.33 -7.33 -4.88
C GLU A 201 5.85 -6.94 -4.70
N THR A 202 5.44 -5.81 -5.30
CA THR A 202 4.03 -5.40 -5.34
C THR A 202 3.16 -6.42 -6.06
N MET A 203 3.57 -6.91 -7.24
CA MET A 203 2.82 -7.94 -7.98
C MET A 203 2.70 -9.23 -7.16
N ARG A 204 3.79 -9.67 -6.54
CA ARG A 204 3.83 -10.87 -5.70
C ARG A 204 2.87 -10.73 -4.51
N GLN A 205 2.98 -9.62 -3.79
CA GLN A 205 2.18 -9.37 -2.61
C GLN A 205 0.69 -9.22 -2.96
N SER A 206 0.35 -8.40 -3.96
CA SER A 206 -1.05 -8.24 -4.40
C SER A 206 -1.66 -9.56 -4.85
N LYS A 207 -0.93 -10.38 -5.62
CA LYS A 207 -1.43 -11.68 -6.05
C LYS A 207 -1.61 -12.64 -4.86
N ALA A 208 -0.71 -12.63 -3.89
CA ALA A 208 -0.85 -13.42 -2.67
C ALA A 208 -2.11 -13.01 -1.89
N PHE A 209 -2.35 -11.70 -1.70
CA PHE A 209 -3.55 -11.19 -1.02
C PHE A 209 -4.83 -11.59 -1.75
N GLU A 210 -4.86 -11.43 -3.07
CA GLU A 210 -6.00 -11.83 -3.88
C GLU A 210 -6.30 -13.33 -3.74
N MET A 211 -5.27 -14.19 -3.84
CA MET A 211 -5.44 -15.64 -3.71
C MET A 211 -5.88 -16.06 -2.31
N MET A 212 -5.30 -15.48 -1.26
CA MET A 212 -5.70 -15.79 0.11
C MET A 212 -7.14 -15.33 0.40
N ALA A 213 -7.54 -14.16 -0.13
CA ALA A 213 -8.91 -13.67 0.03
C ALA A 213 -9.92 -14.49 -0.78
N LEU A 214 -9.58 -14.93 -1.99
CA LEU A 214 -10.41 -15.87 -2.75
C LEU A 214 -10.59 -17.19 -1.99
N GLY A 215 -9.53 -17.73 -1.36
CA GLY A 215 -9.64 -18.92 -0.51
C GLY A 215 -10.63 -18.74 0.65
N VAL A 216 -10.62 -17.56 1.30
CA VAL A 216 -11.60 -17.23 2.36
C VAL A 216 -13.03 -17.16 1.80
N LEU A 217 -13.22 -16.61 0.60
CA LEU A 217 -14.54 -16.57 -0.04
C LEU A 217 -15.04 -17.97 -0.38
N ASP A 218 -14.18 -18.83 -0.94
CA ASP A 218 -14.51 -20.21 -1.25
C ASP A 218 -14.90 -20.97 0.04
N ASP A 219 -14.12 -20.83 1.12
CA ASP A 219 -14.43 -21.43 2.43
C ASP A 219 -15.73 -20.89 3.05
N SER A 220 -16.07 -19.62 2.79
CA SER A 220 -17.32 -19.03 3.29
C SER A 220 -18.57 -19.61 2.62
N THR A 221 -18.46 -20.07 1.37
CA THR A 221 -19.57 -20.78 0.70
C THR A 221 -19.85 -22.16 1.29
N SER A 222 -18.92 -22.68 2.10
CA SER A 222 -19.02 -23.98 2.77
C SER A 222 -19.41 -23.90 4.25
N ASP A 223 -19.85 -22.73 4.73
CA ASP A 223 -20.16 -22.43 6.15
C ASP A 223 -18.97 -22.61 7.12
N ILE A 224 -17.74 -22.74 6.62
CA ILE A 224 -16.52 -22.94 7.43
C ILE A 224 -15.95 -21.62 7.94
N SER A 225 -16.17 -20.53 7.21
CA SER A 225 -15.61 -19.21 7.54
C SER A 225 -16.64 -18.09 7.50
N ASP A 226 -16.40 -17.06 8.31
CA ASP A 226 -17.25 -15.86 8.38
C ASP A 226 -17.09 -14.95 7.15
N GLY A 227 -16.32 -15.34 6.13
CA GLY A 227 -15.99 -14.51 4.96
C GLY A 227 -15.08 -13.30 5.26
N ASN A 228 -14.55 -13.22 6.48
CA ASN A 228 -13.60 -12.20 6.91
C ASN A 228 -12.17 -12.64 6.63
N PHE A 229 -11.41 -11.74 6.01
CA PHE A 229 -9.97 -11.85 5.78
C PHE A 229 -9.21 -11.18 6.94
N PHE A 230 -8.23 -11.91 7.47
CA PHE A 230 -7.39 -11.47 8.58
C PHE A 230 -5.95 -11.30 8.10
N PHE A 231 -5.35 -10.13 8.31
CA PHE A 231 -3.92 -9.93 8.10
C PHE A 231 -3.26 -9.32 9.33
N ASP A 232 -2.07 -9.85 9.66
CA ASP A 232 -1.33 -9.57 10.89
C ASP A 232 -0.35 -8.39 10.76
N ASP A 233 0.35 -8.07 11.85
CA ASP A 233 1.34 -6.98 11.92
C ASP A 233 2.56 -7.23 11.04
N SER A 234 2.79 -8.46 10.57
CA SER A 234 3.96 -8.77 9.76
C SER A 234 3.94 -8.02 8.41
N TRP A 235 2.73 -7.68 7.93
CA TRP A 235 2.53 -6.96 6.67
C TRP A 235 2.76 -5.45 6.79
N THR A 236 2.61 -4.90 8.00
CA THR A 236 2.73 -3.46 8.29
C THR A 236 4.06 -3.12 8.98
N ALA A 237 4.77 -4.11 9.51
CA ALA A 237 6.05 -3.95 10.21
C ALA A 237 7.15 -3.25 9.39
N ASN A 238 7.10 -3.35 8.05
CA ASN A 238 8.05 -2.66 7.18
C ASN A 238 7.35 -1.49 6.46
N PRO A 239 7.68 -0.22 6.78
CA PRO A 239 7.08 0.95 6.13
C PRO A 239 7.46 1.04 4.63
N HIS A 240 8.53 0.37 4.22
CA HIS A 240 8.94 0.27 2.82
C HIS A 240 8.30 -0.91 2.07
N SER A 241 7.45 -1.71 2.73
CA SER A 241 6.71 -2.77 2.06
C SER A 241 5.77 -2.19 1.00
N PRO A 242 5.45 -2.90 -0.09
CA PRO A 242 4.43 -2.45 -1.03
C PRO A 242 3.02 -2.32 -0.43
N PHE A 243 2.80 -2.77 0.81
CA PHE A 243 1.55 -2.57 1.51
C PHE A 243 1.35 -1.09 1.87
N LEU A 244 2.35 -0.44 2.46
CA LEU A 244 2.30 0.96 2.87
C LEU A 244 3.00 1.88 1.85
N GLY A 245 4.15 1.44 1.33
CA GLY A 245 4.96 2.16 0.37
C GLY A 245 4.28 2.29 -0.99
N THR A 246 4.47 3.44 -1.64
CA THR A 246 3.95 3.70 -2.98
C THR A 246 5.05 4.26 -3.88
N MET A 247 4.98 3.91 -5.16
CA MET A 247 5.86 4.41 -6.19
C MET A 247 5.03 4.93 -7.36
N ARG A 248 5.38 6.09 -7.90
CA ARG A 248 4.79 6.59 -9.14
C ARG A 248 5.67 6.18 -10.32
N TYR A 249 5.05 5.68 -11.38
CA TYR A 249 5.74 5.20 -12.55
C TYR A 249 4.99 5.56 -13.85
N PRO A 250 5.66 6.05 -14.91
CA PRO A 250 4.99 6.41 -16.16
C PRO A 250 4.30 5.20 -16.81
N SER A 251 3.09 5.40 -17.29
CA SER A 251 2.23 4.36 -17.89
C SER A 251 2.71 3.93 -19.29
N ARG A 252 3.51 4.77 -19.97
CA ARG A 252 4.01 4.57 -21.33
C ARG A 252 5.44 5.06 -21.48
N VAL A 253 6.24 4.35 -22.29
CA VAL A 253 7.67 4.63 -22.52
C VAL A 253 7.91 5.90 -23.34
N HIS A 254 6.98 6.30 -24.21
CA HIS A 254 7.16 7.39 -25.17
C HIS A 254 6.71 8.78 -24.69
N GLU A 255 6.18 8.93 -23.48
CA GLU A 255 5.63 10.20 -22.98
C GLU A 255 6.45 10.82 -21.84
N ALA A 256 7.63 10.28 -21.53
CA ALA A 256 8.52 10.83 -20.51
C ALA A 256 8.97 12.29 -20.79
N SER A 257 8.71 12.82 -21.99
CA SER A 257 9.06 14.17 -22.43
C SER A 257 8.05 15.26 -22.04
N ARG A 258 6.85 14.91 -21.55
CA ARG A 258 5.87 15.90 -21.07
C ARG A 258 5.57 15.65 -19.59
N ARG A 259 5.74 16.69 -18.77
CA ARG A 259 5.44 16.72 -17.32
C ARG A 259 3.92 16.63 -17.04
N ASP A 260 3.21 15.73 -17.70
CA ASP A 260 1.80 15.51 -17.44
C ASP A 260 1.69 14.48 -16.32
N GLU A 261 1.41 14.95 -15.10
CA GLU A 261 1.24 14.10 -13.92
C GLU A 261 0.15 13.03 -14.12
N ARG A 262 -0.75 13.26 -15.08
CA ARG A 262 -1.85 12.37 -15.49
C ARG A 262 -1.38 11.04 -16.08
N ASN A 263 -0.12 10.93 -16.53
CA ASN A 263 0.38 9.71 -17.20
C ASN A 263 1.13 8.76 -16.27
N HIS A 264 1.05 8.92 -14.94
CA HIS A 264 1.74 8.06 -13.97
C HIS A 264 0.80 7.07 -13.27
N VAL A 265 1.15 5.79 -13.29
CA VAL A 265 0.53 4.73 -12.47
C VAL A 265 1.14 4.74 -11.07
N LYS A 266 0.29 4.65 -10.05
CA LYS A 266 0.70 4.44 -8.65
C LYS A 266 0.81 2.94 -8.37
N VAL A 267 2.03 2.44 -8.17
CA VAL A 267 2.34 1.05 -7.81
C VAL A 267 2.51 0.94 -6.29
N GLY A 268 2.00 -0.14 -5.70
CA GLY A 268 2.00 -0.35 -4.25
C GLY A 268 0.87 0.38 -3.53
N GLY A 269 1.00 0.49 -2.21
CA GLY A 269 0.03 1.10 -1.31
C GLY A 269 -1.25 0.31 -1.19
N ILE A 270 -1.18 -1.02 -1.09
CA ILE A 270 -2.36 -1.87 -0.91
C ILE A 270 -3.16 -1.41 0.33
N GLY A 271 -2.49 -1.23 1.47
CA GLY A 271 -3.11 -0.75 2.71
C GLY A 271 -3.70 0.65 2.58
N LEU A 272 -3.03 1.56 1.88
CA LEU A 272 -3.54 2.92 1.65
C LEU A 272 -4.79 2.94 0.75
N ARG A 273 -4.84 2.07 -0.26
CA ARG A 273 -6.03 1.92 -1.11
C ARG A 273 -7.18 1.24 -0.37
N LEU A 274 -6.89 0.23 0.45
CA LEU A 274 -7.87 -0.37 1.35
C LEU A 274 -8.43 0.68 2.31
N ARG A 275 -7.58 1.51 2.92
CA ARG A 275 -8.02 2.61 3.79
C ARG A 275 -8.96 3.54 3.05
N ALA A 276 -8.57 4.03 1.87
CA ALA A 276 -9.42 4.95 1.10
C ALA A 276 -10.78 4.31 0.73
N HIS A 277 -10.79 3.03 0.39
CA HIS A 277 -12.01 2.27 0.12
C HIS A 277 -12.89 2.15 1.36
N VAL A 278 -12.32 1.77 2.50
CA VAL A 278 -13.02 1.64 3.77
C VAL A 278 -13.52 2.99 4.28
N VAL A 279 -12.79 4.10 4.09
CA VAL A 279 -13.28 5.45 4.43
C VAL A 279 -14.59 5.74 3.70
N SER A 280 -14.65 5.47 2.39
CA SER A 280 -15.88 5.67 1.60
C SER A 280 -17.04 4.83 2.14
N LEU A 281 -16.77 3.56 2.45
CA LEU A 281 -17.77 2.66 3.04
C LEU A 281 -18.25 3.13 4.42
N ALA A 282 -17.31 3.55 5.28
CA ALA A 282 -17.59 4.00 6.64
C ALA A 282 -18.34 5.33 6.68
N THR A 283 -17.97 6.30 5.83
CA THR A 283 -18.71 7.56 5.69
C THR A 283 -20.16 7.29 5.28
N ASN A 284 -20.38 6.44 4.27
CA ASN A 284 -21.73 6.10 3.81
C ASN A 284 -22.55 5.37 4.88
N TRP A 285 -21.91 4.46 5.62
CA TRP A 285 -22.54 3.74 6.72
C TRP A 285 -22.91 4.69 7.88
N LEU A 286 -22.00 5.56 8.31
CA LEU A 286 -22.23 6.53 9.38
C LEU A 286 -23.33 7.55 9.03
N ARG A 287 -23.43 7.97 7.76
CA ARG A 287 -24.55 8.82 7.30
C ARG A 287 -25.89 8.11 7.46
N ARG A 288 -25.98 6.84 7.06
CA ARG A 288 -27.20 6.02 7.26
C ARG A 288 -27.54 5.84 8.73
N VAL A 289 -26.53 5.61 9.57
CA VAL A 289 -26.70 5.54 11.03
C VAL A 289 -27.24 6.86 11.58
N ASP A 290 -26.70 8.00 11.16
CA ASP A 290 -27.19 9.31 11.59
C ASP A 290 -28.64 9.57 11.15
N ASP A 291 -29.01 9.20 9.92
CA ASP A 291 -30.40 9.26 9.48
C ASP A 291 -31.32 8.40 10.37
N LEU A 292 -30.87 7.20 10.74
CA LEU A 292 -31.60 6.34 11.67
C LEU A 292 -31.65 6.90 13.10
N HIS A 293 -30.60 7.59 13.56
CA HIS A 293 -30.65 8.32 14.83
C HIS A 293 -31.75 9.39 14.79
N ARG A 294 -31.87 10.12 13.69
CA ARG A 294 -32.92 11.14 13.55
C ARG A 294 -34.32 10.54 13.61
N VAL A 295 -34.53 9.35 13.05
CA VAL A 295 -35.81 8.63 13.11
C VAL A 295 -36.05 8.05 14.51
N ALA A 296 -35.09 7.30 15.05
CA ALA A 296 -35.21 6.63 16.34
C ALA A 296 -35.38 7.63 17.50
N PHE A 297 -34.77 8.82 17.38
CA PHE A 297 -34.80 9.86 18.40
C PHE A 297 -35.59 11.12 17.97
N ALA A 298 -36.48 11.01 16.97
CA ALA A 298 -37.28 12.13 16.43
C ALA A 298 -38.07 12.91 17.49
N LYS A 299 -38.50 12.24 18.56
CA LYS A 299 -39.23 12.84 19.71
C LYS A 299 -38.38 13.87 20.49
N LEU A 300 -37.07 13.95 20.27
CA LEU A 300 -36.17 14.94 20.86
C LEU A 300 -36.16 16.29 20.10
N ALA A 301 -37.16 16.54 19.25
CA ALA A 301 -37.39 17.81 18.53
C ALA A 301 -36.22 18.22 17.61
N MET A 302 -35.86 17.34 16.67
CA MET A 302 -34.83 17.60 15.66
C MET A 302 -35.35 18.53 14.54
N THR A 303 -35.41 19.84 14.78
CA THR A 303 -35.56 20.83 13.68
C THR A 303 -34.18 21.29 13.21
N SER A 304 -34.00 21.31 11.89
CA SER A 304 -32.73 21.42 11.15
C SER A 304 -31.65 22.31 11.80
N SER A 305 -30.55 21.69 12.23
CA SER A 305 -29.31 22.36 12.62
C SER A 305 -28.21 22.09 11.60
N SER A 306 -27.15 22.90 11.63
CA SER A 306 -26.00 22.84 10.72
C SER A 306 -25.43 21.43 10.55
N ASP A 307 -25.54 20.89 9.34
CA ASP A 307 -25.04 19.56 8.97
C ASP A 307 -23.51 19.50 8.82
N ALA A 308 -22.82 20.64 8.73
CA ALA A 308 -21.38 20.68 8.46
C ALA A 308 -20.55 20.05 9.60
N ASP A 309 -20.89 20.34 10.85
CA ASP A 309 -20.21 19.81 12.03
C ASP A 309 -20.39 18.30 12.17
N VAL A 310 -21.62 17.82 11.89
CA VAL A 310 -21.92 16.38 11.92
C VAL A 310 -21.16 15.67 10.80
N GLN A 311 -21.15 16.25 9.60
CA GLN A 311 -20.43 15.68 8.46
C GLN A 311 -18.92 15.64 8.71
N PHE A 312 -18.34 16.70 9.28
CA PHE A 312 -16.92 16.70 9.67
C PHE A 312 -16.60 15.59 10.68
N THR A 313 -17.46 15.41 11.69
CA THR A 313 -17.28 14.33 12.67
C THR A 313 -17.47 12.94 12.05
N ILE A 314 -18.40 12.78 11.11
CA ILE A 314 -18.57 11.54 10.34
C ILE A 314 -17.29 11.22 9.56
N ASP A 315 -16.73 12.19 8.84
CA ASP A 315 -15.52 11.98 8.05
C ASP A 315 -14.31 11.68 8.94
N PHE A 316 -14.23 12.32 10.11
CA PHE A 316 -13.23 12.04 11.13
C PHE A 316 -13.35 10.59 11.66
N PHE A 317 -14.54 10.15 12.07
CA PHE A 317 -14.76 8.78 12.54
C PHE A 317 -14.54 7.74 11.44
N ALA A 318 -14.97 8.02 10.21
CA ALA A 318 -14.73 7.14 9.07
C ALA A 318 -13.24 6.92 8.82
N ASP A 319 -12.42 7.97 8.92
CA ASP A 319 -10.97 7.84 8.79
C ASP A 319 -10.33 7.07 9.95
N LEU A 320 -10.77 7.29 11.19
CA LEU A 320 -10.30 6.51 12.34
C LEU A 320 -10.63 5.02 12.20
N ILE A 321 -11.89 4.69 11.86
CA ILE A 321 -12.34 3.32 11.60
C ILE A 321 -11.48 2.69 10.51
N ALA A 322 -11.31 3.38 9.38
CA ALA A 322 -10.56 2.87 8.25
C ALA A 322 -9.09 2.62 8.60
N ARG A 323 -8.44 3.52 9.34
CA ARG A 323 -7.06 3.33 9.80
C ARG A 323 -6.93 2.08 10.67
N ARG A 324 -7.83 1.92 11.63
CA ARG A 324 -7.90 0.80 12.57
C ARG A 324 -8.02 -0.54 11.85
N VAL A 325 -9.08 -0.72 11.05
CA VAL A 325 -9.37 -2.02 10.40
C VAL A 325 -8.36 -2.37 9.31
N THR A 326 -7.71 -1.37 8.70
CA THR A 326 -6.66 -1.61 7.69
C THR A 326 -5.24 -1.69 8.26
N ARG A 327 -5.08 -1.54 9.58
CA ARG A 327 -3.77 -1.43 10.25
C ARG A 327 -2.86 -0.35 9.65
N THR A 328 -3.43 0.80 9.32
CA THR A 328 -2.70 1.98 8.81
C THR A 328 -2.67 3.12 9.83
N GLU A 329 -2.96 2.84 11.10
CA GLU A 329 -2.71 3.75 12.22
C GLU A 329 -1.20 4.04 12.32
N SER A 330 -0.83 5.30 12.56
CA SER A 330 0.56 5.65 12.85
C SER A 330 0.87 5.29 14.30
N ASP A 331 2.11 4.87 14.57
CA ASP A 331 2.61 4.73 15.93
C ASP A 331 2.88 6.09 16.60
N ASP A 332 2.75 7.20 15.86
CA ASP A 332 2.88 8.54 16.39
C ASP A 332 1.82 8.82 17.48
N MET A 333 2.31 9.12 18.68
CA MET A 333 1.51 9.47 19.87
C MET A 333 0.59 10.68 19.66
N THR A 334 0.85 11.50 18.64
CA THR A 334 0.09 12.71 18.32
C THR A 334 -1.10 12.42 17.39
N SER A 335 -1.12 11.26 16.74
CA SER A 335 -2.20 10.92 15.82
C SER A 335 -3.36 10.27 16.59
N PRO A 336 -4.60 10.75 16.41
CA PRO A 336 -5.75 10.13 17.09
C PRO A 336 -5.93 8.71 16.58
N LYS A 337 -6.15 7.77 17.52
CA LYS A 337 -6.41 6.36 17.26
C LYS A 337 -7.89 6.04 17.47
N PHE A 338 -8.40 4.98 16.85
CA PHE A 338 -9.78 4.57 17.07
C PHE A 338 -9.92 3.83 18.41
N GLU A 339 -10.04 4.59 19.48
CA GLU A 339 -10.12 4.11 20.87
C GLU A 339 -11.25 4.80 21.62
N VAL A 340 -11.74 4.16 22.69
CA VAL A 340 -12.82 4.69 23.55
C VAL A 340 -12.49 6.10 24.05
N THR A 341 -11.25 6.34 24.47
CA THR A 341 -10.77 7.64 24.96
C THR A 341 -10.92 8.76 23.93
N THR A 342 -10.64 8.48 22.65
CA THR A 342 -10.77 9.47 21.57
C THR A 342 -12.24 9.79 21.29
N LEU A 343 -13.11 8.78 21.31
CA LEU A 343 -14.56 8.95 21.12
C LEU A 343 -15.23 9.67 22.32
N GLU A 344 -14.78 9.38 23.54
CA GLU A 344 -15.20 10.07 24.75
C GLU A 344 -14.76 11.54 24.74
N ALA A 345 -13.52 11.84 24.32
CA ALA A 345 -13.03 13.21 24.21
C ALA A 345 -13.86 14.06 23.21
N GLU A 346 -14.24 13.49 22.07
CA GLU A 346 -15.14 14.16 21.13
C GLU A 346 -16.53 14.39 21.74
N SER A 347 -17.03 13.44 22.54
CA SER A 347 -18.31 13.62 23.25
C SER A 347 -18.22 14.72 24.30
N GLU A 348 -17.18 14.71 25.13
CA GLU A 348 -16.90 15.72 26.15
C GLU A 348 -16.83 17.13 25.56
N LYS A 349 -16.07 17.30 24.47
CA LYS A 349 -15.96 18.58 23.75
C LYS A 349 -17.32 19.16 23.39
N ARG A 350 -18.27 18.32 22.96
CA ARG A 350 -19.63 18.74 22.61
C ARG A 350 -20.46 19.12 23.84
N PHE A 351 -20.35 18.38 24.95
CA PHE A 351 -20.97 18.78 26.22
C PHE A 351 -20.43 20.10 26.76
N VAL A 352 -19.12 20.32 26.71
CA VAL A 352 -18.48 21.57 27.15
C VAL A 352 -18.97 22.75 26.32
N HIS A 353 -19.05 22.58 24.99
CA HIS A 353 -19.53 23.62 24.09
C HIS A 353 -21.02 23.96 24.31
N ALA A 354 -21.87 22.96 24.56
CA ALA A 354 -23.30 23.16 24.78
C ALA A 354 -23.66 23.66 26.19
N ARG A 355 -22.74 23.54 27.16
CA ARG A 355 -22.97 23.81 28.60
C ARG A 355 -23.61 25.17 28.90
N GLN A 356 -23.04 26.24 28.34
CA GLN A 356 -23.53 27.60 28.61
C GLN A 356 -24.94 27.81 28.08
N ARG A 357 -25.21 27.34 26.86
CA ARG A 357 -26.54 27.46 26.23
C ARG A 357 -27.57 26.64 26.98
N ALA A 358 -27.27 25.39 27.32
CA ALA A 358 -28.16 24.53 28.09
C ALA A 358 -28.52 25.15 29.45
N THR A 359 -27.56 25.76 30.14
CA THR A 359 -27.81 26.45 31.42
C THR A 359 -28.72 27.67 31.23
N ALA A 360 -28.53 28.44 30.16
CA ALA A 360 -29.37 29.59 29.83
C ALA A 360 -30.80 29.15 29.46
N GLU A 361 -30.96 28.07 28.70
CA GLU A 361 -32.26 27.49 28.33
C GLU A 361 -33.03 27.01 29.55
N VAL A 362 -32.37 26.29 30.47
CA VAL A 362 -32.99 25.85 31.73
C VAL A 362 -33.50 27.04 32.54
N ARG A 363 -32.67 28.07 32.70
CA ARG A 363 -33.07 29.30 33.42
C ARG A 363 -34.26 29.99 32.75
N ARG A 364 -34.22 30.12 31.43
CA ARG A 364 -35.31 30.72 30.64
C ARG A 364 -36.60 29.93 30.81
N ASP A 365 -36.54 28.60 30.74
CA ASP A 365 -37.72 27.75 30.86
C ASP A 365 -38.29 27.76 32.28
N ILE A 366 -37.44 27.84 33.31
CA ILE A 366 -37.88 28.03 34.71
C ILE A 366 -38.66 29.34 34.84
N LEU A 367 -38.14 30.46 34.32
CA LEU A 367 -38.83 31.75 34.36
C LEU A 367 -40.18 31.68 33.63
N ARG A 368 -40.23 31.04 32.47
CA ARG A 368 -41.47 30.85 31.71
C ARG A 368 -42.48 29.97 32.44
N MET A 369 -42.03 28.91 33.13
CA MET A 369 -42.90 28.07 33.94
C MET A 369 -43.41 28.81 35.18
N ILE A 370 -42.62 29.71 35.78
CA ILE A 370 -43.08 30.62 36.82
C ILE A 370 -44.16 31.56 36.26
N ASP A 371 -43.92 32.21 35.12
CA ASP A 371 -44.93 33.05 34.46
C ASP A 371 -46.21 32.28 34.14
N LEU A 372 -46.11 31.02 33.69
CA LEU A 372 -47.26 30.14 33.47
C LEU A 372 -48.01 29.83 34.76
N ARG A 373 -47.28 29.50 35.85
CA ARG A 373 -47.88 29.28 37.17
C ARG A 373 -48.62 30.53 37.64
N ASP A 374 -47.97 31.69 37.57
CA ASP A 374 -48.53 32.99 37.96
C ASP A 374 -49.77 33.35 37.11
N THR A 375 -49.77 32.99 35.82
CA THR A 375 -50.95 33.13 34.93
C THR A 375 -52.15 32.30 35.41
N LEU A 376 -51.89 31.15 36.03
CA LEU A 376 -52.91 30.21 36.51
C LEU A 376 -53.20 30.34 38.02
N SER A 377 -52.43 31.19 38.71
CA SER A 377 -52.47 31.50 40.14
C SER A 377 -53.56 32.52 40.48
N ASP A 378 -53.50 33.14 41.65
CA ASP A 378 -54.43 34.16 42.15
C ASP A 378 -54.41 35.46 41.31
N ALA A 379 -55.46 36.29 41.51
CA ALA A 379 -55.76 37.42 40.64
C ALA A 379 -54.62 38.45 40.50
N GLU A 380 -53.90 38.74 41.59
CA GLU A 380 -52.83 39.76 41.57
C GLU A 380 -51.63 39.33 40.72
N GLU A 381 -51.17 38.09 40.86
CA GLU A 381 -50.04 37.56 40.08
C GLU A 381 -50.40 37.41 38.60
N ARG A 382 -51.63 37.01 38.31
CA ARG A 382 -52.13 36.85 36.94
C ARG A 382 -52.15 38.19 36.19
N ILE A 383 -52.65 39.25 36.82
CA ILE A 383 -52.74 40.58 36.20
C ILE A 383 -51.33 41.07 35.79
N LEU A 384 -50.31 40.86 36.64
CA LEU A 384 -48.93 41.24 36.35
C LEU A 384 -48.33 40.52 35.13
N VAL A 385 -48.77 39.29 34.84
CA VAL A 385 -48.37 38.59 33.61
C VAL A 385 -49.13 39.13 32.40
N LEU A 386 -50.45 39.36 32.55
CA LEU A 386 -51.33 39.75 31.45
C LEU A 386 -51.08 41.17 30.93
N GLU A 387 -50.65 42.09 31.78
CA GLU A 387 -50.28 43.45 31.39
C GLU A 387 -49.00 43.50 30.55
N SER A 388 -48.09 42.53 30.74
CA SER A 388 -46.82 42.47 30.01
C SER A 388 -46.92 41.61 28.75
N TYR A 389 -46.85 42.26 27.58
CA TYR A 389 -46.83 41.55 26.29
C TYR A 389 -45.68 40.53 26.19
N SER A 390 -44.50 40.87 26.71
CA SER A 390 -43.33 39.98 26.65
C SER A 390 -43.49 38.74 27.51
N ARG A 391 -44.08 38.86 28.71
CA ARG A 391 -44.37 37.69 29.57
C ARG A 391 -45.48 36.82 28.96
N ARG A 392 -46.56 37.43 28.43
CA ARG A 392 -47.61 36.69 27.71
C ARG A 392 -47.05 35.87 26.55
N LEU A 393 -46.21 36.50 25.72
CA LEU A 393 -45.58 35.82 24.59
C LEU A 393 -44.66 34.68 25.07
N ALA A 394 -43.90 34.89 26.14
CA ALA A 394 -43.02 33.88 26.71
C ALA A 394 -43.78 32.64 27.23
N VAL A 395 -44.93 32.84 27.87
CA VAL A 395 -45.83 31.75 28.28
C VAL A 395 -46.43 31.06 27.05
N ALA A 396 -46.91 31.80 26.06
CA ALA A 396 -47.46 31.21 24.84
C ALA A 396 -46.42 30.38 24.07
N GLU A 397 -45.17 30.83 23.98
CA GLU A 397 -44.06 30.08 23.41
C GLU A 397 -43.76 28.79 24.21
N LEU A 398 -43.81 28.85 25.54
CA LEU A 398 -43.66 27.68 26.41
C LEU A 398 -44.76 26.64 26.12
N LEU A 399 -46.02 27.09 25.97
CA LEU A 399 -47.15 26.22 25.69
C LEU A 399 -47.05 25.54 24.31
N ARG A 400 -46.45 26.20 23.30
CA ARG A 400 -46.20 25.61 21.98
C ARG A 400 -45.10 24.54 22.01
N SER A 401 -44.10 24.68 22.87
CA SER A 401 -42.99 23.74 23.01
C SER A 401 -42.64 23.48 24.48
N PRO A 402 -43.48 22.72 25.20
CA PRO A 402 -43.33 22.56 26.64
C PRO A 402 -42.04 21.80 26.99
N PRO A 403 -41.33 22.23 28.04
CA PRO A 403 -40.10 21.60 28.48
C PRO A 403 -40.35 20.16 28.94
N PRO A 404 -39.33 19.29 28.96
CA PRO A 404 -39.50 17.87 29.29
C PRO A 404 -40.08 17.68 30.68
N GLU A 405 -39.74 18.53 31.65
CA GLU A 405 -40.28 18.47 33.01
C GLU A 405 -41.81 18.65 33.03
N LEU A 406 -42.33 19.61 32.26
CA LEU A 406 -43.76 19.91 32.16
C LEU A 406 -44.55 18.86 31.36
N ARG A 407 -43.94 18.26 30.33
CA ARG A 407 -44.54 17.17 29.54
C ARG A 407 -44.65 15.87 30.31
N ALA A 408 -43.71 15.63 31.22
CA ALA A 408 -43.51 14.34 31.84
C ALA A 408 -44.05 14.25 33.28
N GLY A 409 -44.82 15.22 33.77
CA GLY A 409 -45.49 15.15 35.08
C GLY A 409 -46.29 13.85 35.28
N LYS A 410 -46.58 13.49 36.55
CA LYS A 410 -47.46 12.34 36.87
C LYS A 410 -48.82 12.44 36.16
N LEU A 411 -49.29 13.68 36.00
CA LEU A 411 -50.37 14.07 35.12
C LEU A 411 -49.79 15.06 34.11
N PRO A 412 -49.74 14.74 32.81
CA PRO A 412 -49.21 15.66 31.81
C PRO A 412 -50.00 16.97 31.82
N PHE A 413 -49.32 18.12 31.88
CA PHE A 413 -49.97 19.44 31.87
C PHE A 413 -51.04 19.58 30.76
N ALA A 414 -50.71 19.10 29.55
CA ALA A 414 -51.61 19.14 28.40
C ALA A 414 -52.86 18.25 28.50
N SER A 415 -52.90 17.32 29.46
CA SER A 415 -54.09 16.51 29.75
C SER A 415 -55.02 17.16 30.78
N MET A 416 -54.56 18.23 31.45
CA MET A 416 -55.28 18.87 32.56
C MET A 416 -55.98 20.16 32.17
N ILE A 417 -55.57 20.82 31.07
CA ILE A 417 -56.07 22.11 30.61
C ILE A 417 -56.02 22.19 29.09
N ASP A 418 -56.91 22.98 28.49
CA ASP A 418 -56.86 23.26 27.04
C ASP A 418 -55.70 24.22 26.72
N VAL A 419 -54.56 23.64 26.34
CA VAL A 419 -53.32 24.35 26.01
C VAL A 419 -53.48 25.25 24.79
N ALA A 420 -54.29 24.85 23.81
CA ALA A 420 -54.48 25.60 22.58
C ALA A 420 -55.29 26.87 22.87
N LEU A 421 -56.39 26.73 23.62
CA LEU A 421 -57.23 27.85 24.02
C LEU A 421 -56.48 28.83 24.95
N LEU A 422 -55.67 28.31 25.89
CA LEU A 422 -54.82 29.14 26.75
C LEU A 422 -53.78 29.92 25.94
N SER A 423 -53.13 29.28 24.96
CA SER A 423 -52.14 29.93 24.10
C SER A 423 -52.78 31.01 23.21
N GLU A 424 -53.96 30.75 22.67
CA GLU A 424 -54.74 31.73 21.89
C GLU A 424 -55.13 32.94 22.75
N THR A 425 -55.63 32.72 23.97
CA THR A 425 -56.05 33.79 24.89
C THR A 425 -54.90 34.72 25.28
N LEU A 426 -53.68 34.19 25.36
CA LEU A 426 -52.48 34.98 25.67
C LEU A 426 -51.99 35.82 24.47
N THR A 427 -52.18 35.34 23.24
CA THR A 427 -51.57 35.91 22.02
C THR A 427 -52.53 36.70 21.14
N CYS A 428 -53.82 36.38 21.14
CA CYS A 428 -54.82 37.01 20.27
C CYS A 428 -55.26 38.37 20.85
N THR A 429 -54.81 39.46 20.21
CA THR A 429 -55.18 40.83 20.61
C THR A 429 -56.56 41.25 20.10
N ASP A 430 -57.04 40.64 19.01
CA ASP A 430 -58.27 41.05 18.33
C ASP A 430 -59.52 40.53 19.04
N ARG A 431 -59.40 39.36 19.70
CA ARG A 431 -60.49 38.70 20.43
C ARG A 431 -60.59 39.14 21.89
N PHE A 432 -59.48 39.58 22.47
CA PHE A 432 -59.40 40.06 23.85
C PHE A 432 -58.59 41.35 23.84
N ALA A 433 -59.24 42.50 23.87
CA ALA A 433 -58.61 43.81 23.78
C ALA A 433 -57.94 44.19 25.11
N THR A 434 -58.62 43.95 26.22
CA THR A 434 -58.18 44.37 27.56
C THR A 434 -57.56 43.24 28.37
N ALA A 435 -56.75 43.58 29.39
CA ALA A 435 -56.23 42.59 30.34
C ALA A 435 -57.36 41.92 31.16
N ALA A 436 -58.43 42.67 31.46
CA ALA A 436 -59.59 42.16 32.17
C ALA A 436 -60.38 41.10 31.38
N GLU A 437 -60.53 41.29 30.06
CA GLU A 437 -61.15 40.28 29.17
C GLU A 437 -60.32 38.99 29.11
N ARG A 438 -58.98 39.11 29.04
CA ARG A 438 -58.08 37.96 29.07
C ARG A 438 -58.12 37.24 30.42
N ASP A 439 -58.16 37.99 31.52
CA ASP A 439 -58.29 37.42 32.88
C ASP A 439 -59.59 36.63 33.03
N ALA A 440 -60.71 37.17 32.56
CA ALA A 440 -62.00 36.47 32.60
C ALA A 440 -61.97 35.16 31.80
N ALA A 441 -61.41 35.18 30.59
CA ALA A 441 -61.27 33.98 29.76
C ALA A 441 -60.34 32.94 30.38
N ILE A 442 -59.20 33.35 30.96
CA ILE A 442 -58.28 32.43 31.65
C ILE A 442 -58.93 31.81 32.89
N ARG A 443 -59.72 32.57 33.66
CA ARG A 443 -60.50 32.03 34.78
C ARG A 443 -61.46 30.94 34.34
N GLU A 444 -62.14 31.15 33.22
CA GLU A 444 -63.05 30.15 32.66
C GLU A 444 -62.29 28.88 32.23
N ILE A 445 -61.14 29.03 31.56
CA ILE A 445 -60.29 27.90 31.16
C ILE A 445 -59.78 27.13 32.38
N VAL A 446 -59.36 27.83 33.45
CA VAL A 446 -58.91 27.20 34.70
C VAL A 446 -60.06 26.52 35.43
N ALA A 447 -61.25 27.11 35.43
CA ALA A 447 -62.45 26.50 36.03
C ALA A 447 -62.88 25.21 35.30
N GLN A 448 -62.58 25.11 33.99
CA GLN A 448 -62.82 23.93 33.18
C GLN A 448 -61.69 22.86 33.30
N ALA A 449 -60.58 23.18 33.97
CA ALA A 449 -59.50 22.23 34.21
C ALA A 449 -59.94 21.12 35.20
N LEU A 450 -59.45 19.89 35.00
CA LEU A 450 -59.82 18.72 35.81
C LEU A 450 -59.61 18.93 37.32
N ASN A 451 -58.54 19.63 37.70
CA ASN A 451 -58.28 20.07 39.08
C ASN A 451 -57.22 21.20 39.10
N PRO A 452 -57.60 22.46 39.41
CA PRO A 452 -56.69 23.61 39.43
C PRO A 452 -55.53 23.48 40.43
N ALA A 453 -55.78 22.93 41.62
CA ALA A 453 -54.74 22.76 42.64
C ALA A 453 -53.69 21.72 42.22
N CYS A 454 -54.14 20.62 41.57
CA CYS A 454 -53.22 19.64 41.00
C CYS A 454 -52.43 20.21 39.82
N LEU A 455 -53.03 21.10 39.02
CA LEU A 455 -52.35 21.77 37.90
C LEU A 455 -51.19 22.63 38.39
N LEU A 456 -51.44 23.51 39.37
CA LEU A 456 -50.42 24.36 39.97
C LEU A 456 -49.32 23.54 40.66
N ALA A 457 -49.71 22.49 41.39
CA ALA A 457 -48.74 21.56 42.00
C ALA A 457 -47.86 20.87 40.94
N SER A 458 -48.43 20.45 39.81
CA SER A 458 -47.66 19.82 38.72
C SER A 458 -46.66 20.79 38.06
N ILE A 459 -47.03 22.07 37.92
CA ILE A 459 -46.11 23.10 37.40
C ILE A 459 -44.99 23.35 38.41
N GLN A 460 -45.31 23.44 39.70
CA GLN A 460 -44.32 23.62 40.76
C GLN A 460 -43.34 22.43 40.85
N GLU A 461 -43.85 21.20 40.79
CA GLU A 461 -43.00 19.99 40.70
C GLU A 461 -42.08 20.04 39.47
N SER A 462 -42.56 20.58 38.34
CA SER A 462 -41.76 20.74 37.12
C SER A 462 -40.67 21.81 37.26
N ILE A 463 -40.96 22.92 37.94
CA ILE A 463 -39.98 23.97 38.28
C ILE A 463 -38.90 23.41 39.19
N ASP A 464 -39.29 22.68 40.24
CA ASP A 464 -38.37 22.08 41.20
C ASP A 464 -37.46 21.04 40.50
N ALA A 465 -38.04 20.21 39.63
CA ALA A 465 -37.29 19.27 38.81
C ALA A 465 -36.25 19.97 37.91
N ALA A 466 -36.63 21.09 37.27
CA ALA A 466 -35.72 21.86 36.43
C ALA A 466 -34.61 22.54 37.26
N ASN A 467 -34.89 23.03 38.47
CA ASN A 467 -33.88 23.58 39.38
C ASN A 467 -32.87 22.54 39.88
N CYS A 468 -33.32 21.29 40.00
CA CYS A 468 -32.47 20.15 40.34
C CYS A 468 -31.64 19.65 39.14
N TRP A 469 -31.88 20.14 37.92
CA TRP A 469 -31.10 19.73 36.76
C TRP A 469 -29.62 20.05 36.94
N ARG A 470 -28.78 19.08 36.60
CA ARG A 470 -27.33 19.19 36.59
C ARG A 470 -26.83 18.57 35.29
N HIS A 471 -25.69 19.07 34.80
CA HIS A 471 -25.03 18.42 33.69
C HIS A 471 -24.75 16.95 34.00
N PRO A 472 -24.94 16.04 33.02
CA PRO A 472 -24.69 14.64 33.22
C PRO A 472 -23.22 14.41 33.61
N ARG A 473 -22.98 13.52 34.57
CA ARG A 473 -21.63 13.14 35.03
C ARG A 473 -20.89 12.27 34.02
N SER A 474 -21.62 11.68 33.08
CA SER A 474 -21.13 10.82 32.01
C SER A 474 -21.41 11.49 30.67
N PHE A 475 -20.40 11.54 29.80
CA PHE A 475 -20.54 12.00 28.41
C PHE A 475 -20.98 10.88 27.45
N PHE A 476 -21.13 9.67 27.99
CA PHE A 476 -21.56 8.49 27.27
C PHE A 476 -23.07 8.26 27.42
N LEU A 477 -23.72 7.88 26.30
CA LEU A 477 -25.14 7.55 26.23
C LEU A 477 -25.30 6.09 25.77
N ALA A 478 -25.86 5.23 26.62
CA ALA A 478 -26.17 3.86 26.21
C ALA A 478 -27.34 3.86 25.21
N ILE A 479 -27.10 3.49 23.95
CA ILE A 479 -28.06 3.68 22.85
C ILE A 479 -28.25 2.46 21.97
N VAL A 480 -27.29 1.55 21.93
CA VAL A 480 -27.41 0.27 21.23
C VAL A 480 -27.31 -0.88 22.23
N GLN A 481 -27.90 -2.00 21.83
CA GLN A 481 -27.79 -3.27 22.53
C GLN A 481 -27.75 -4.39 21.48
N LYS A 482 -27.21 -5.55 21.87
CA LYS A 482 -27.30 -6.73 21.02
C LYS A 482 -28.76 -7.11 20.80
N HIS A 483 -29.10 -7.49 19.57
CA HIS A 483 -30.43 -7.91 19.20
C HIS A 483 -30.83 -9.13 20.03
N THR A 484 -32.02 -9.07 20.61
CA THR A 484 -32.68 -10.22 21.21
C THR A 484 -33.91 -10.55 20.36
N PRO A 485 -34.22 -11.84 20.11
CA PRO A 485 -35.25 -12.27 19.16
C PRO A 485 -36.66 -11.75 19.49
N ALA A 486 -36.89 -11.24 20.71
CA ALA A 486 -38.15 -10.64 21.14
C ALA A 486 -38.23 -9.11 20.90
N SER A 487 -37.23 -8.49 20.28
CA SER A 487 -37.12 -7.03 20.20
C SER A 487 -37.75 -6.46 18.94
N THR A 488 -38.78 -5.62 19.07
CA THR A 488 -39.35 -4.79 17.99
C THR A 488 -38.54 -3.52 17.72
N ALA A 489 -37.27 -3.49 18.16
CA ALA A 489 -36.42 -2.32 18.06
C ALA A 489 -35.85 -2.12 16.64
N ILE A 490 -35.57 -0.87 16.29
CA ILE A 490 -34.95 -0.52 15.01
C ILE A 490 -33.53 -1.11 14.98
N SER A 491 -33.21 -1.85 13.93
CA SER A 491 -31.87 -2.43 13.73
C SER A 491 -30.87 -1.38 13.23
N VAL A 492 -29.65 -1.44 13.75
CA VAL A 492 -28.50 -0.69 13.24
C VAL A 492 -28.00 -1.39 11.99
N PRO A 493 -27.75 -0.68 10.87
CA PRO A 493 -27.27 -1.30 9.65
C PRO A 493 -25.92 -1.99 9.91
N PRO A 494 -25.68 -3.18 9.35
CA PRO A 494 -24.42 -3.88 9.55
C PRO A 494 -23.25 -3.10 8.91
N PRO A 495 -22.06 -3.10 9.54
CA PRO A 495 -20.87 -2.50 8.97
C PRO A 495 -20.49 -3.14 7.62
N PRO A 496 -20.30 -2.35 6.55
CA PRO A 496 -20.06 -2.90 5.22
C PRO A 496 -18.66 -3.49 5.01
N TRP A 497 -17.68 -3.19 5.87
CA TRP A 497 -16.29 -3.63 5.71
C TRP A 497 -15.95 -4.93 6.44
N ALA A 498 -16.80 -5.43 7.35
CA ALA A 498 -16.60 -6.68 8.08
C ALA A 498 -17.92 -7.46 8.17
N ASN A 499 -17.88 -8.78 8.10
CA ASN A 499 -19.03 -9.62 8.41
C ASN A 499 -19.12 -9.77 9.93
N THR A 500 -20.27 -9.41 10.50
CA THR A 500 -20.54 -9.52 11.93
C THR A 500 -21.69 -10.48 12.16
N HIS A 501 -21.54 -11.36 13.15
CA HIS A 501 -22.62 -12.23 13.64
C HIS A 501 -23.55 -11.55 14.64
N ASP A 502 -23.11 -10.43 15.20
CA ASP A 502 -23.90 -9.66 16.16
C ASP A 502 -24.80 -8.67 15.40
N ASP A 503 -26.10 -8.87 15.51
CA ASP A 503 -27.08 -7.85 15.14
C ASP A 503 -27.19 -6.82 16.25
N TRP A 504 -27.12 -5.55 15.88
CA TRP A 504 -27.25 -4.42 16.80
C TRP A 504 -28.63 -3.80 16.62
N VAL A 505 -29.30 -3.50 17.74
CA VAL A 505 -30.57 -2.76 17.73
C VAL A 505 -30.46 -1.53 18.62
N TYR A 506 -31.14 -0.46 18.22
CA TYR A 506 -31.30 0.71 19.07
C TYR A 506 -32.10 0.34 20.31
N ARG A 507 -31.64 0.77 21.48
CA ARG A 507 -32.46 0.75 22.69
C ARG A 507 -33.68 1.62 22.43
N THR A 508 -34.87 1.15 22.79
CA THR A 508 -36.10 1.91 22.54
C THR A 508 -35.97 3.31 23.14
N ALA A 509 -36.30 4.33 22.35
CA ALA A 509 -36.28 5.71 22.80
C ALA A 509 -37.09 5.90 24.09
N GLU A 510 -38.11 5.07 24.32
CA GLU A 510 -38.90 5.03 25.54
C GLU A 510 -38.12 4.62 26.79
N ALA A 511 -37.11 3.74 26.70
CA ALA A 511 -36.22 3.44 27.84
C ALA A 511 -35.35 4.65 28.20
N TRP A 512 -34.89 5.39 27.19
CA TRP A 512 -34.09 6.60 27.35
C TRP A 512 -34.93 7.81 27.82
N MET A 513 -36.12 7.96 27.24
CA MET A 513 -37.12 8.98 27.57
C MET A 513 -37.79 8.72 28.93
N ARG A 514 -37.86 7.46 29.40
CA ARG A 514 -38.29 7.13 30.77
C ARG A 514 -37.35 7.74 31.83
N GLY A 515 -36.10 8.08 31.45
CA GLY A 515 -35.13 8.81 32.29
C GLY A 515 -35.34 10.33 32.37
N ARG A 516 -36.25 10.92 31.57
CA ARG A 516 -36.81 12.29 31.73
C ARG A 516 -35.83 13.40 32.16
N GLN A 517 -34.66 13.50 31.51
CA GLN A 517 -33.71 14.59 31.79
C GLN A 517 -33.35 15.35 30.51
N ARG A 518 -33.19 16.66 30.64
CA ARG A 518 -32.52 17.48 29.63
C ARG A 518 -31.11 16.92 29.43
N THR A 519 -30.75 16.64 28.18
CA THR A 519 -29.39 16.19 27.84
C THR A 519 -28.37 17.31 28.02
N GLY A 520 -28.80 18.56 27.90
CA GLY A 520 -27.92 19.73 27.88
C GLY A 520 -27.08 19.83 26.61
N LEU A 521 -27.50 19.16 25.53
CA LEU A 521 -26.89 19.18 24.22
C LEU A 521 -27.85 19.84 23.22
N ASP A 522 -27.30 20.66 22.32
CA ASP A 522 -28.03 21.04 21.10
C ASP A 522 -28.14 19.83 20.14
N LEU A 523 -28.95 19.97 19.09
CA LEU A 523 -29.25 18.86 18.17
C LEU A 523 -28.01 18.31 17.46
N THR A 524 -27.13 19.20 16.99
CA THR A 524 -25.86 18.83 16.36
C THR A 524 -24.96 18.07 17.34
N SER A 525 -24.82 18.58 18.56
CA SER A 525 -24.01 17.95 19.61
C SER A 525 -24.59 16.61 20.04
N LEU A 526 -25.91 16.49 20.14
CA LEU A 526 -26.59 15.24 20.45
C LEU A 526 -26.34 14.19 19.37
N ARG A 527 -26.51 14.51 18.09
CA ARG A 527 -26.21 13.60 16.98
C ARG A 527 -24.79 13.06 17.04
N ILE A 528 -23.82 13.94 17.31
CA ILE A 528 -22.41 13.56 17.43
C ILE A 528 -22.19 12.65 18.64
N VAL A 529 -22.73 12.99 19.82
CA VAL A 529 -22.60 12.15 21.02
C VAL A 529 -23.29 10.79 20.84
N LEU A 530 -24.42 10.73 20.11
CA LEU A 530 -25.06 9.47 19.74
C LEU A 530 -24.13 8.64 18.84
N LEU A 531 -23.55 9.23 17.78
CA LEU A 531 -22.56 8.52 16.94
C LEU A 531 -21.37 8.00 17.77
N SER A 532 -20.75 8.85 18.59
CA SER A 532 -19.63 8.46 19.45
C SER A 532 -20.00 7.33 20.40
N SER A 533 -21.16 7.43 21.06
CA SER A 533 -21.59 6.42 22.04
C SER A 533 -21.90 5.08 21.37
N MET A 534 -22.51 5.08 20.19
CA MET A 534 -22.73 3.87 19.40
C MET A 534 -21.40 3.18 19.08
N LEU A 535 -20.42 3.96 18.61
CA LEU A 535 -19.11 3.46 18.26
C LEU A 535 -18.38 2.90 19.50
N ILE A 536 -18.50 3.54 20.67
CA ILE A 536 -17.97 3.04 21.93
C ILE A 536 -18.60 1.69 22.30
N GLU A 537 -19.94 1.56 22.24
CA GLU A 537 -20.63 0.31 22.58
C GLU A 537 -20.27 -0.83 21.63
N MET A 538 -20.20 -0.55 20.33
CA MET A 538 -19.80 -1.55 19.33
C MET A 538 -18.32 -1.93 19.46
N LEU A 539 -17.44 -0.97 19.77
CA LEU A 539 -16.00 -1.20 20.00
C LEU A 539 -15.74 -2.04 21.25
N ALA A 540 -16.53 -1.84 22.31
CA ALA A 540 -16.43 -2.59 23.56
C ALA A 540 -16.99 -4.03 23.48
N SER A 541 -17.58 -4.42 22.35
CA SER A 541 -18.12 -5.76 22.14
C SER A 541 -17.02 -6.80 21.95
N GLU A 542 -17.25 -8.04 22.40
CA GLU A 542 -16.29 -9.13 22.26
C GLU A 542 -15.92 -9.46 20.81
N ARG A 543 -16.85 -9.23 19.87
CA ARG A 543 -16.66 -9.45 18.43
C ARG A 543 -16.86 -8.13 17.68
N SER A 544 -15.99 -7.19 17.99
CA SER A 544 -16.04 -5.84 17.43
C SER A 544 -15.84 -5.85 15.90
N PRO A 545 -16.70 -5.17 15.12
CA PRO A 545 -16.47 -4.95 13.68
C PRO A 545 -15.26 -4.07 13.37
N PHE A 546 -14.62 -3.53 14.41
CA PHE A 546 -13.46 -2.64 14.31
C PHE A 546 -12.16 -3.35 14.70
N GLU A 547 -12.14 -4.68 14.67
CA GLU A 547 -10.94 -5.46 14.97
C GLU A 547 -9.81 -5.11 13.97
N PRO A 548 -8.58 -4.79 14.45
CA PRO A 548 -7.49 -4.41 13.58
C PRO A 548 -7.10 -5.51 12.59
N GLY A 549 -7.08 -5.20 11.30
CA GLY A 549 -6.69 -6.13 10.23
C GLY A 549 -7.79 -7.10 9.81
N VAL A 550 -9.05 -6.84 10.20
CA VAL A 550 -10.21 -7.65 9.82
C VAL A 550 -11.04 -6.90 8.79
N LEU A 551 -11.17 -7.48 7.60
CA LEU A 551 -11.94 -6.93 6.49
C LEU A 551 -12.65 -8.05 5.73
N LYS A 552 -13.80 -7.79 5.11
CA LYS A 552 -14.43 -8.75 4.20
C LYS A 552 -13.49 -9.06 3.04
N ALA A 553 -13.38 -10.35 2.72
CA ALA A 553 -12.49 -10.82 1.67
C ALA A 553 -12.80 -10.19 0.29
N GLU A 554 -14.07 -9.87 0.00
CA GLU A 554 -14.48 -9.19 -1.24
C GLU A 554 -13.73 -7.86 -1.48
N HIS A 555 -13.53 -7.06 -0.43
CA HIS A 555 -12.84 -5.77 -0.52
C HIS A 555 -11.36 -5.97 -0.80
N ILE A 556 -10.76 -7.02 -0.22
CA ILE A 556 -9.36 -7.39 -0.44
C ILE A 556 -9.16 -7.82 -1.89
N VAL A 557 -10.01 -8.71 -2.42
CA VAL A 557 -9.92 -9.19 -3.81
C VAL A 557 -9.97 -8.02 -4.79
N SER A 558 -10.96 -7.13 -4.63
CA SER A 558 -11.14 -5.97 -5.50
C SER A 558 -9.91 -5.05 -5.49
N VAL A 559 -9.42 -4.68 -4.31
CA VAL A 559 -8.27 -3.75 -4.19
C VAL A 559 -6.97 -4.42 -4.62
N ALA A 560 -6.72 -5.66 -4.21
CA ALA A 560 -5.52 -6.41 -4.57
C ALA A 560 -5.44 -6.65 -6.08
N GLY A 561 -6.54 -7.03 -6.72
CA GLY A 561 -6.64 -7.19 -8.17
C GLY A 561 -6.33 -5.88 -8.91
N SER A 562 -6.88 -4.75 -8.46
CA SER A 562 -6.56 -3.42 -9.04
C SER A 562 -5.08 -3.06 -8.90
N VAL A 563 -4.48 -3.31 -7.73
CA VAL A 563 -3.04 -3.05 -7.51
C VAL A 563 -2.18 -3.95 -8.38
N TYR A 564 -2.53 -5.22 -8.52
CA TYR A 564 -1.84 -6.17 -9.40
C TYR A 564 -1.84 -5.69 -10.86
N GLN A 565 -2.98 -5.23 -11.37
CA GLN A 565 -3.09 -4.70 -12.74
C GLN A 565 -2.22 -3.45 -12.94
N CYS A 566 -2.22 -2.52 -11.97
CA CYS A 566 -1.33 -1.36 -11.98
C CYS A 566 0.15 -1.77 -11.99
N ALA A 567 0.54 -2.72 -11.14
CA ALA A 567 1.92 -3.19 -11.03
C ALA A 567 2.36 -3.97 -12.29
N SER A 568 1.49 -4.79 -12.86
CA SER A 568 1.72 -5.51 -14.12
C SER A 568 1.95 -4.55 -15.30
N SER A 569 1.14 -3.48 -15.38
CA SER A 569 1.31 -2.44 -16.39
C SER A 569 2.65 -1.70 -16.24
N ALA A 570 3.03 -1.33 -15.02
CA ALA A 570 4.32 -0.71 -14.72
C ALA A 570 5.49 -1.67 -15.02
N SER A 571 5.34 -2.97 -14.76
CA SER A 571 6.34 -3.99 -15.06
C SER A 571 6.62 -4.10 -16.56
N LYS A 572 5.57 -4.10 -17.40
CA LYS A 572 5.72 -4.11 -18.86
C LYS A 572 6.48 -2.88 -19.36
N ALA A 573 6.11 -1.69 -18.90
CA ALA A 573 6.78 -0.44 -19.26
C ALA A 573 8.24 -0.41 -18.76
N LEU A 574 8.53 -0.93 -17.57
CA LEU A 574 9.91 -1.10 -17.07
C LEU A 574 10.73 -2.03 -17.94
N CYS A 575 10.17 -3.18 -18.35
CA CYS A 575 10.85 -4.12 -19.24
C CYS A 575 11.18 -3.49 -20.60
N GLU A 576 10.27 -2.69 -21.15
CA GLU A 576 10.51 -1.96 -22.41
C GLU A 576 11.60 -0.89 -22.25
N GLN A 577 11.68 -0.19 -21.11
CA GLN A 577 12.75 0.77 -20.82
C GLN A 577 14.11 0.10 -20.57
N LEU A 578 14.13 -1.04 -19.89
CA LEU A 578 15.35 -1.79 -19.57
C LEU A 578 15.93 -2.50 -20.79
N ARG A 579 15.09 -2.99 -21.70
CA ARG A 579 15.52 -3.77 -22.88
C ARG A 579 16.67 -3.13 -23.68
N PRO A 580 16.59 -1.85 -24.12
CA PRO A 580 17.71 -1.24 -24.83
C PRO A 580 18.94 -1.12 -23.92
N LEU A 581 18.77 -0.70 -22.66
CA LEU A 581 19.90 -0.50 -21.74
C LEU A 581 20.66 -1.80 -21.41
N LEU A 582 19.96 -2.94 -21.42
CA LEU A 582 20.55 -4.25 -21.14
C LEU A 582 21.28 -4.85 -22.34
N ALA A 583 21.00 -4.42 -23.57
CA ALA A 583 21.79 -4.84 -24.73
C ALA A 583 23.29 -4.57 -24.53
N GLY A 584 23.62 -3.39 -23.98
CA GLY A 584 24.98 -3.02 -23.53
C GLY A 584 25.63 -4.04 -22.58
N VAL A 585 24.86 -4.52 -21.60
CA VAL A 585 25.31 -5.45 -20.55
C VAL A 585 25.59 -6.83 -21.14
N GLU A 586 24.76 -7.29 -22.07
CA GLU A 586 24.90 -8.58 -22.72
C GLU A 586 26.22 -8.70 -23.47
N TYR A 587 26.58 -7.69 -24.26
CA TYR A 587 27.88 -7.68 -24.93
C TYR A 587 29.05 -7.55 -23.95
N ALA A 588 28.92 -6.74 -22.89
CA ALA A 588 29.99 -6.61 -21.90
C ALA A 588 30.29 -7.96 -21.22
N GLN A 589 29.25 -8.74 -20.90
CA GLN A 589 29.39 -10.09 -20.34
C GLN A 589 29.95 -11.08 -21.38
N ALA A 590 29.41 -11.07 -22.60
CA ALA A 590 29.91 -11.90 -23.70
C ALA A 590 31.40 -11.64 -23.99
N ARG A 591 31.80 -10.36 -24.03
CA ARG A 591 33.19 -9.93 -24.20
C ARG A 591 34.07 -10.46 -23.08
N THR A 592 33.61 -10.38 -21.83
CA THR A 592 34.37 -10.87 -20.67
C THR A 592 34.54 -12.39 -20.73
N ALA A 593 33.46 -13.14 -21.00
CA ALA A 593 33.50 -14.59 -21.13
C ALA A 593 34.45 -15.04 -22.25
N VAL A 594 34.47 -14.31 -23.37
CA VAL A 594 35.36 -14.58 -24.51
C VAL A 594 36.82 -14.21 -24.22
N LEU A 595 37.09 -13.10 -23.53
CA LEU A 595 38.45 -12.74 -23.09
C LEU A 595 39.01 -13.71 -22.05
N GLN A 596 38.13 -14.29 -21.22
CA GLN A 596 38.45 -15.30 -20.22
C GLN A 596 38.18 -16.72 -20.75
N SER A 597 38.20 -16.92 -22.08
CA SER A 597 37.88 -18.23 -22.68
C SER A 597 38.81 -19.36 -22.24
N GLN A 598 40.02 -19.01 -21.80
CA GLN A 598 40.96 -19.98 -21.27
C GLN A 598 40.40 -20.61 -20.00
N CYS A 599 40.29 -21.94 -20.01
CA CYS A 599 39.77 -22.74 -18.92
C CYS A 599 38.26 -22.63 -18.61
N ASN A 600 37.50 -21.85 -19.38
CA ASN A 600 36.04 -21.76 -19.23
C ASN A 600 35.29 -22.70 -20.20
N HIS A 601 33.96 -22.61 -20.24
CA HIS A 601 33.11 -23.48 -21.06
C HIS A 601 33.18 -23.19 -22.57
N LEU A 602 33.80 -22.09 -23.00
CA LEU A 602 34.01 -21.68 -24.41
C LEU A 602 35.35 -22.17 -24.98
N ASP A 603 36.25 -22.67 -24.14
CA ASP A 603 37.63 -23.02 -24.53
C ASP A 603 37.67 -23.90 -25.79
N THR A 604 36.89 -24.98 -25.84
CA THR A 604 36.84 -25.89 -27.00
C THR A 604 36.36 -25.20 -28.28
N GLU A 605 35.30 -24.40 -28.20
CA GLU A 605 34.78 -23.65 -29.35
C GLU A 605 35.78 -22.59 -29.81
N MET A 606 36.49 -21.97 -28.87
CA MET A 606 37.58 -21.02 -29.14
C MET A 606 38.75 -21.70 -29.86
N GLN A 607 39.19 -22.89 -29.42
CA GLN A 607 40.25 -23.65 -30.11
C GLN A 607 39.84 -24.01 -31.55
N HIS A 608 38.58 -24.37 -31.77
CA HIS A 608 38.06 -24.60 -33.13
C HIS A 608 38.02 -23.34 -33.99
N ALA A 609 37.77 -22.17 -33.39
CA ALA A 609 37.85 -20.89 -34.07
C ALA A 609 39.29 -20.48 -34.39
N LEU A 610 40.26 -20.84 -33.56
CA LEU A 610 41.69 -20.57 -33.75
C LEU A 610 42.36 -21.50 -34.78
N CYS A 611 41.85 -22.73 -34.95
CA CYS A 611 42.43 -23.76 -35.81
C CYS A 611 42.82 -23.30 -37.25
N PRO A 612 42.00 -22.52 -37.98
CA PRO A 612 42.37 -22.04 -39.33
C PRO A 612 43.64 -21.18 -39.37
N LEU A 613 44.04 -20.61 -38.22
CA LEU A 613 45.20 -19.71 -38.10
C LEU A 613 46.49 -20.45 -37.74
N SER A 614 46.48 -21.77 -37.57
CA SER A 614 47.64 -22.55 -37.11
C SER A 614 48.91 -22.37 -37.95
N ASN A 615 48.76 -22.14 -39.25
CA ASN A 615 49.87 -22.05 -40.21
C ASN A 615 50.49 -20.64 -40.33
N PHE A 616 50.01 -19.66 -39.57
CA PHE A 616 50.50 -18.28 -39.60
C PHE A 616 51.13 -17.93 -38.26
N SER A 617 52.24 -17.20 -38.24
CA SER A 617 52.81 -16.66 -36.99
C SER A 617 51.96 -15.51 -36.45
N ILE A 618 52.06 -15.17 -35.16
CA ILE A 618 51.36 -13.99 -34.62
C ILE A 618 51.82 -12.72 -35.33
N ARG A 619 53.10 -12.66 -35.72
CA ARG A 619 53.69 -11.58 -36.54
C ARG A 619 53.03 -11.48 -37.93
N ASP A 620 52.81 -12.60 -38.62
CA ASP A 620 52.09 -12.61 -39.92
C ASP A 620 50.66 -12.08 -39.76
N LEU A 621 49.97 -12.42 -38.67
CA LEU A 621 48.61 -11.97 -38.41
C LEU A 621 48.56 -10.48 -38.04
N MET A 622 49.47 -10.01 -37.19
CA MET A 622 49.52 -8.60 -36.77
C MET A 622 49.93 -7.68 -37.91
N THR A 623 50.87 -8.09 -38.77
CA THR A 623 51.27 -7.30 -39.96
C THR A 623 50.14 -7.13 -40.98
N CYS A 624 49.18 -8.05 -41.02
CA CYS A 624 48.04 -7.98 -41.95
C CYS A 624 46.77 -7.37 -41.32
N PHE A 625 46.50 -7.65 -40.05
CA PHE A 625 45.18 -7.41 -39.44
C PHE A 625 45.19 -6.47 -38.23
N TRP A 626 46.35 -5.96 -37.80
CA TRP A 626 46.41 -4.94 -36.76
C TRP A 626 45.85 -3.60 -37.27
N PRO A 627 45.04 -2.86 -36.49
CA PRO A 627 44.46 -1.58 -36.95
C PRO A 627 45.49 -0.53 -37.38
N GLY A 628 46.72 -0.58 -36.86
CA GLY A 628 47.83 0.29 -37.26
C GLY A 628 48.67 -0.23 -38.43
N ALA A 629 48.32 -1.38 -39.02
CA ALA A 629 49.07 -1.95 -40.13
C ALA A 629 48.78 -1.21 -41.46
N PRO A 630 49.79 -0.97 -42.32
CA PRO A 630 49.61 -0.21 -43.57
C PRO A 630 48.58 -0.79 -44.54
N LEU A 631 48.36 -2.11 -44.50
CA LEU A 631 47.42 -2.81 -45.38
C LEU A 631 46.05 -3.07 -44.76
N PHE A 632 45.84 -2.69 -43.50
CA PHE A 632 44.61 -3.02 -42.79
C PHE A 632 43.37 -2.48 -43.51
N SER A 633 43.40 -1.23 -43.97
CA SER A 633 42.28 -0.59 -44.67
C SER A 633 41.91 -1.31 -45.97
N ALA A 634 42.92 -1.75 -46.75
CA ALA A 634 42.72 -2.49 -47.99
C ALA A 634 42.19 -3.92 -47.74
N LEU A 635 42.66 -4.57 -46.67
CA LEU A 635 42.31 -5.96 -46.35
C LEU A 635 41.01 -6.09 -45.56
N ALA A 636 40.63 -5.09 -44.76
CA ALA A 636 39.45 -5.13 -43.89
C ALA A 636 38.15 -5.34 -44.68
N HIS A 637 38.01 -4.68 -45.84
CA HIS A 637 36.83 -4.83 -46.70
C HIS A 637 36.75 -6.24 -47.31
N ALA A 638 37.87 -6.75 -47.84
CA ALA A 638 37.96 -8.10 -48.39
C ALA A 638 37.71 -9.17 -47.32
N LEU A 639 38.28 -8.99 -46.13
CA LEU A 639 38.07 -9.84 -44.96
C LEU A 639 36.61 -9.82 -44.53
N GLY A 640 35.97 -8.66 -44.45
CA GLY A 640 34.57 -8.53 -44.08
C GLY A 640 33.63 -9.26 -45.02
N ARG A 641 33.81 -9.08 -46.34
CA ARG A 641 33.03 -9.81 -47.35
C ARG A 641 33.19 -11.32 -47.20
N ARG A 642 34.43 -11.81 -47.14
CA ARG A 642 34.73 -13.25 -47.00
C ARG A 642 34.25 -13.84 -45.68
N THR A 643 34.29 -13.06 -44.60
CA THR A 643 33.77 -13.47 -43.30
C THR A 643 32.24 -13.62 -43.38
N LYS A 644 31.53 -12.67 -44.01
CA LYS A 644 30.07 -12.77 -44.23
C LYS A 644 29.68 -13.97 -45.10
N GLU A 645 30.48 -14.30 -46.11
CA GLU A 645 30.29 -15.49 -46.96
C GLU A 645 30.43 -16.80 -46.17
N CYS A 646 31.34 -16.84 -45.20
CA CYS A 646 31.55 -18.00 -44.33
C CYS A 646 30.55 -18.11 -43.17
N MET A 647 29.76 -17.07 -42.87
CA MET A 647 28.86 -17.02 -41.73
C MET A 647 27.47 -17.57 -42.08
N VAL A 648 26.96 -18.49 -41.24
CA VAL A 648 25.56 -18.94 -41.30
C VAL A 648 24.60 -17.82 -40.87
N VAL A 649 25.02 -17.03 -39.88
CA VAL A 649 24.23 -15.94 -39.30
C VAL A 649 24.93 -14.66 -39.68
N LYS A 650 24.32 -13.92 -40.60
CA LYS A 650 24.96 -12.73 -41.16
C LYS A 650 24.81 -11.55 -40.19
N PRO A 651 25.81 -10.65 -40.10
CA PRO A 651 25.65 -9.39 -39.40
C PRO A 651 24.51 -8.59 -40.02
N GLU A 652 23.85 -7.79 -39.20
CA GLU A 652 22.73 -6.93 -39.61
C GLU A 652 23.14 -5.98 -40.75
N PRO A 653 22.22 -5.66 -41.69
CA PRO A 653 22.49 -4.75 -42.80
C PRO A 653 22.95 -3.38 -42.27
N GLY A 654 24.12 -2.92 -42.71
CA GLY A 654 24.71 -1.65 -42.27
C GLY A 654 25.74 -1.76 -41.12
N TYR A 655 25.92 -2.94 -40.52
CA TYR A 655 27.02 -3.15 -39.56
C TYR A 655 28.34 -3.42 -40.29
N GLU A 656 29.05 -2.36 -40.67
CA GLU A 656 30.32 -2.47 -41.41
C GLU A 656 31.54 -2.62 -40.48
N GLU A 657 31.45 -2.12 -39.24
CA GLU A 657 32.55 -2.10 -38.27
C GLU A 657 32.81 -3.45 -37.59
N PHE A 658 31.95 -4.46 -37.81
CA PHE A 658 32.02 -5.75 -37.11
C PHE A 658 33.38 -6.43 -37.23
N VAL A 659 34.05 -6.33 -38.39
CA VAL A 659 35.39 -6.90 -38.61
C VAL A 659 36.42 -6.26 -37.68
N GLN A 660 36.40 -4.93 -37.59
CA GLN A 660 37.35 -4.19 -36.77
C GLN A 660 37.10 -4.46 -35.29
N THR A 661 35.83 -4.48 -34.85
CA THR A 661 35.47 -4.83 -33.47
C THR A 661 35.85 -6.28 -33.14
N SER A 662 35.62 -7.23 -34.06
CA SER A 662 35.99 -8.64 -33.86
C SER A 662 37.50 -8.82 -33.78
N LEU A 663 38.28 -8.17 -34.63
CA LEU A 663 39.74 -8.27 -34.61
C LEU A 663 40.34 -7.68 -33.34
N ALA A 664 39.82 -6.53 -32.88
CA ALA A 664 40.24 -5.92 -31.62
C ALA A 664 40.00 -6.86 -30.41
N LEU A 665 38.96 -7.70 -30.47
CA LEU A 665 38.66 -8.68 -29.43
C LEU A 665 39.44 -10.00 -29.62
N PHE A 666 39.61 -10.46 -30.85
CA PHE A 666 40.12 -11.79 -31.18
C PHE A 666 41.65 -11.87 -31.23
N LEU A 667 42.34 -10.83 -31.71
CA LEU A 667 43.81 -10.79 -31.77
C LEU A 667 44.48 -10.98 -30.40
N PRO A 668 44.02 -10.32 -29.31
CA PRO A 668 44.55 -10.59 -27.97
C PRO A 668 44.36 -12.04 -27.51
N ILE A 669 43.24 -12.67 -27.88
CA ILE A 669 42.94 -14.07 -27.53
C ILE A 669 43.87 -15.01 -28.30
N ILE A 670 44.09 -14.76 -29.60
CA ILE A 670 45.05 -15.52 -30.42
C ILE A 670 46.45 -15.43 -29.80
N SER A 671 46.89 -14.22 -29.42
CA SER A 671 48.20 -14.00 -28.80
C SER A 671 48.32 -14.73 -27.46
N SER A 672 47.35 -14.57 -26.56
CA SER A 672 47.35 -15.22 -25.25
C SER A 672 47.33 -16.74 -25.36
N SER A 673 46.52 -17.30 -26.27
CA SER A 673 46.47 -18.75 -26.49
C SER A 673 47.78 -19.31 -27.03
N ARG A 674 48.50 -18.58 -27.88
CA ARG A 674 49.79 -19.01 -28.43
C ARG A 674 50.92 -18.93 -27.41
N LEU A 675 50.91 -17.88 -26.57
CA LEU A 675 51.82 -17.74 -25.45
C LEU A 675 51.64 -18.89 -24.43
N ALA A 676 50.39 -19.26 -24.13
CA ALA A 676 50.08 -20.39 -23.24
C ALA A 676 50.56 -21.74 -23.79
N LEU A 677 50.51 -21.92 -25.11
CA LEU A 677 51.02 -23.12 -25.80
C LEU A 677 52.56 -23.11 -26.01
N GLY A 678 53.26 -22.04 -25.60
CA GLY A 678 54.72 -21.93 -25.75
C GLY A 678 55.20 -21.69 -27.19
N VAL A 679 54.29 -21.44 -28.14
CA VAL A 679 54.61 -21.34 -29.57
C VAL A 679 55.46 -20.11 -29.89
N ASP A 680 55.31 -19.02 -29.14
CA ASP A 680 56.06 -17.78 -29.36
C ASP A 680 57.40 -17.73 -28.59
N LYS A 681 57.65 -18.65 -27.65
CA LYS A 681 58.97 -18.78 -26.97
C LYS A 681 60.01 -19.51 -27.83
N LEU A 682 59.56 -20.26 -28.85
CA LEU A 682 60.42 -21.04 -29.73
C LEU A 682 61.10 -20.21 -30.84
N THR A 683 60.73 -18.94 -30.99
CA THR A 683 61.39 -18.01 -31.93
C THR A 683 62.54 -17.21 -31.33
N THR A 684 62.73 -17.24 -30.00
CA THR A 684 63.82 -16.49 -29.33
C THR A 684 65.09 -17.32 -29.10
N THR A 685 65.07 -18.62 -29.35
CA THR A 685 66.24 -19.53 -29.21
C THR A 685 66.96 -19.80 -30.53
N MET A 686 66.90 -18.87 -31.49
CA MET A 686 67.76 -18.88 -32.70
C MET A 686 68.72 -17.68 -32.74
N HIS A 687 69.01 -17.08 -31.58
CA HIS A 687 70.15 -16.20 -31.37
C HIS A 687 70.81 -16.53 -30.03
N GLU A 688 71.44 -17.70 -29.97
CA GLU A 688 72.72 -17.90 -29.28
C GLU A 688 73.70 -18.50 -30.29
#